data_AF-A0A409VFI2-F1
#
_entry.id   AF-A0A409VFI2-F1
#
_cell.length_a   1.000
_cell.length_b   1.000
_cell.length_c   1.000
_cell.angle_alpha   90.00
_cell.angle_beta   90.00
_cell.angle_gamma   90.00
#
_symmetry.space_group_name_H-M   'P 1'
#
loop_
_entity.id
_entity.type
_entity.pdbx_description
1 polymer ?
#
loop_
_entity_poly.entity_id
_entity_poly.type
_entity_poly.pdbx_seq_one_letter_code
_entity_poly.pdbx_strand_id
1 'polypeptide(L)'
;MFPKGPRFPAPKPSDVPGPNAYTIPQESALDNYKRGAFLEKTDRFTKDKQPIDATKPPSTTSDNTKQKSQPDMERYRILQKKVEDLEKVHLEGKKTHQVELERLRQELAASQKASAEQAERLEKQKKQNAVLEARIQELKKASTTDQSELKDLRHKLRVFELERDKASSKHSEILELKKTLATLEAKRKEDLKERDRRVADLERQLQTEKRKRESLETSAQDSTRALEDELNAKRTAVADMEKCLEQALEDSRQARAALHDIQDHASDREDALVEQLEQHRRLLNTVAEQYGALASQSVSLSKYNALQRDHHASQLRQLRLERKLANAEGQVVELAHLIRHIKEQNLHLSKHLTIASEEISFLASQDQSALPPPGIEDWSSSLLDDIRSDLHENKMKLLESTQTTDSLVSTYYELKSSDLHFAASAILQQYTDVQALAEQRSSDLTSALASHEAIATRLESIQKEKAEFEEKMKEATATSDDLRASLAVLETQLAEAQDKIDRSESQHAAVLKKERDAVARLTSTVQKTRIAEDALRAEIERLTAELTEAERFQEAYYSLSEEVGALITRNQLAEEEAEKISKFNAEILGHHNPAQRIMYVDRIRRELAEAKHKIAQLTREHENVLAHNEDLQHEIDMYKSVRVPQENKPRTAKTRVGRPPLVNLGNSLNIDTRSSHATSVAFSKPHFEPLLEYREGDMTTDELIDEYAFELTIMATPPPDRVRKPQTTPVLVKAYLVAYNVASTLGWAYILVLTLIHLFNLDGASDTIPSPHGHTASSVLSRFVSSLSLPKALRFTTTSSFESRLPPALQPVYRRSTTAYSRVGPQTAFVQSFAILEVVHVLLGWVRSPLQTTAMQVSSRLFLVWGVVEQFPEVRSNPLFSSMVFAWSLTEVIRYSFYAFNLVGKNPYVLLYLRYTTFYILYPLGASSEAFLIYATLPKSSPIPGWLSWLQGMWKPADYIRATLFGIWWPGLYIMYTYMIVQRRKVLGQGPKTLKTN
;
A
#
# COMPACT_ATOMS: atom_id res chain seq x y z
N MET A 1 -48.48 -21.69 -4.01
CA MET A 1 -49.95 -21.88 -4.00
C MET A 1 -50.55 -20.48 -4.07
N PHE A 2 -51.16 -19.96 -5.15
CA PHE A 2 -52.11 -20.49 -6.13
C PHE A 2 -51.79 -20.04 -7.57
N PRO A 3 -52.22 -20.78 -8.61
CA PRO A 3 -52.16 -20.36 -10.02
C PRO A 3 -53.43 -19.59 -10.41
N LYS A 4 -53.34 -18.59 -11.30
CA LYS A 4 -54.49 -18.02 -12.02
C LYS A 4 -54.20 -17.98 -13.51
N GLY A 5 -54.98 -18.75 -14.26
CA GLY A 5 -54.83 -19.02 -15.69
C GLY A 5 -55.20 -17.84 -16.61
N PRO A 6 -55.11 -18.06 -17.93
CA PRO A 6 -55.21 -17.01 -18.93
C PRO A 6 -56.66 -16.58 -19.16
N ARG A 7 -56.93 -15.28 -19.00
CA ARG A 7 -58.15 -14.63 -19.49
C ARG A 7 -57.96 -14.34 -20.98
N PHE A 8 -58.68 -15.08 -21.82
CA PHE A 8 -59.40 -14.66 -23.04
C PHE A 8 -59.36 -15.76 -24.13
N PRO A 9 -60.52 -16.09 -24.75
CA PRO A 9 -60.66 -17.17 -25.72
C PRO A 9 -60.16 -16.80 -27.12
N ALA A 10 -59.70 -17.80 -27.87
CA ALA A 10 -59.32 -17.66 -29.27
C ALA A 10 -60.53 -17.27 -30.14
N PRO A 11 -60.39 -16.32 -31.10
CA PRO A 11 -61.47 -15.98 -32.02
C PRO A 11 -61.78 -17.12 -33.00
N LYS A 12 -63.06 -17.38 -33.22
CA LYS A 12 -63.59 -18.35 -34.20
C LYS A 12 -63.29 -17.91 -35.64
N PRO A 13 -63.12 -18.86 -36.59
CA PRO A 13 -62.92 -18.54 -38.00
C PRO A 13 -64.17 -17.89 -38.62
N SER A 14 -63.94 -17.05 -39.64
CA SER A 14 -64.94 -16.33 -40.44
C SER A 14 -65.50 -17.22 -41.55
N ASP A 15 -66.81 -17.44 -41.56
CA ASP A 15 -67.59 -18.14 -42.60
C ASP A 15 -67.87 -17.28 -43.85
N VAL A 16 -66.86 -16.53 -44.33
CA VAL A 16 -66.97 -15.72 -45.54
C VAL A 16 -65.87 -16.16 -46.52
N PRO A 17 -66.23 -16.66 -47.71
CA PRO A 17 -65.26 -17.18 -48.66
C PRO A 17 -64.38 -16.05 -49.22
N GLY A 18 -63.06 -16.23 -49.12
CA GLY A 18 -62.09 -15.32 -49.71
C GLY A 18 -62.17 -15.31 -51.25
N PRO A 19 -61.66 -14.25 -51.90
CA PRO A 19 -61.77 -14.06 -53.34
C PRO A 19 -60.81 -15.01 -54.07
N ASN A 20 -61.23 -16.26 -54.22
CA ASN A 20 -60.77 -17.26 -55.20
C ASN A 20 -61.59 -18.57 -55.12
N ALA A 21 -62.81 -18.53 -54.57
CA ALA A 21 -63.69 -19.70 -54.37
C ALA A 21 -64.78 -19.90 -55.44
N TYR A 22 -64.61 -19.32 -56.64
CA TYR A 22 -65.46 -19.64 -57.80
C TYR A 22 -64.57 -19.98 -58.99
N THR A 23 -64.30 -21.27 -59.17
CA THR A 23 -63.76 -21.80 -60.43
C THR A 23 -64.94 -22.37 -61.22
N ILE A 24 -65.29 -21.71 -62.30
CA ILE A 24 -66.34 -22.14 -63.25
C ILE A 24 -65.71 -23.22 -64.17
N PRO A 25 -66.36 -24.37 -64.39
CA PRO A 25 -65.96 -25.31 -65.43
C PRO A 25 -66.27 -24.77 -66.84
N GLN A 26 -65.32 -24.95 -67.76
CA GLN A 26 -65.58 -24.90 -69.20
C GLN A 26 -66.57 -26.02 -69.57
N GLU A 27 -67.67 -25.66 -70.22
CA GLU A 27 -68.12 -26.25 -71.48
C GLU A 27 -69.50 -25.69 -71.86
N SER A 28 -69.59 -25.26 -73.11
CA SER A 28 -70.66 -25.57 -74.07
C SER A 28 -71.06 -24.32 -74.86
N ALA A 29 -70.72 -24.42 -76.14
CA ALA A 29 -71.10 -23.56 -77.23
C ALA A 29 -72.58 -23.15 -77.19
N LEU A 30 -72.85 -21.91 -77.59
CA LEU A 30 -74.00 -21.57 -78.44
C LEU A 30 -73.85 -20.13 -78.92
N ASP A 31 -73.34 -20.00 -80.15
CA ASP A 31 -73.52 -18.86 -81.02
C ASP A 31 -75.01 -18.59 -81.24
N ASN A 32 -75.42 -17.34 -81.10
CA ASN A 32 -76.69 -16.87 -81.66
C ASN A 32 -76.50 -16.57 -83.15
N TYR A 33 -76.82 -17.54 -84.01
CA TYR A 33 -77.01 -17.31 -85.43
C TYR A 33 -78.51 -17.18 -85.74
N LYS A 34 -78.94 -15.98 -86.13
CA LYS A 34 -80.20 -15.73 -86.83
C LYS A 34 -79.89 -14.90 -88.08
N ARG A 35 -79.77 -15.55 -89.24
CA ARG A 35 -80.66 -15.37 -90.41
C ARG A 35 -80.12 -16.10 -91.66
N GLY A 36 -80.91 -17.08 -92.10
CA GLY A 36 -81.42 -17.24 -93.46
C GLY A 36 -80.47 -17.15 -94.67
N ALA A 37 -80.25 -18.32 -95.28
CA ALA A 37 -80.34 -18.64 -96.71
C ALA A 37 -79.74 -17.67 -97.74
N PHE A 38 -78.69 -18.08 -98.44
CA PHE A 38 -78.83 -18.75 -99.75
C PHE A 38 -77.44 -19.20 -100.26
N LEU A 39 -77.45 -20.41 -100.82
CA LEU A 39 -76.53 -20.97 -101.81
C LEU A 39 -75.88 -19.93 -102.74
N GLU A 40 -74.56 -19.90 -102.86
CA GLU A 40 -73.79 -20.63 -103.89
C GLU A 40 -72.39 -20.02 -104.10
N LYS A 41 -71.44 -20.94 -104.33
CA LYS A 41 -70.22 -20.82 -105.15
C LYS A 41 -69.07 -19.97 -104.60
N THR A 42 -67.93 -20.63 -104.41
CA THR A 42 -66.83 -20.45 -105.37
C THR A 42 -65.90 -21.65 -105.38
N ASP A 43 -65.65 -22.08 -106.61
CA ASP A 43 -64.70 -23.08 -107.05
C ASP A 43 -63.26 -22.83 -106.59
N ARG A 44 -62.53 -23.93 -106.51
CA ARG A 44 -61.07 -23.97 -106.43
C ARG A 44 -60.54 -24.88 -107.54
N PHE A 45 -59.73 -24.32 -108.45
CA PHE A 45 -58.76 -24.98 -109.36
C PHE A 45 -59.36 -25.93 -110.43
N THR A 46 -58.89 -26.10 -111.67
CA THR A 46 -57.63 -25.86 -112.41
C THR A 46 -57.96 -26.07 -113.90
N LYS A 47 -57.57 -25.19 -114.82
CA LYS A 47 -56.41 -25.30 -115.76
C LYS A 47 -56.67 -26.07 -117.08
N ASP A 48 -56.58 -25.27 -118.16
CA ASP A 48 -56.07 -25.51 -119.52
C ASP A 48 -56.84 -26.24 -120.65
N LYS A 49 -57.04 -25.44 -121.71
CA LYS A 49 -56.77 -25.67 -123.16
C LYS A 49 -57.72 -26.53 -124.04
N GLN A 50 -58.52 -25.78 -124.83
CA GLN A 50 -58.53 -25.69 -126.32
C GLN A 50 -58.92 -26.92 -127.20
N PRO A 51 -59.37 -26.69 -128.46
CA PRO A 51 -60.64 -27.19 -129.01
C PRO A 51 -60.49 -28.26 -130.11
N ILE A 52 -61.61 -28.76 -130.69
CA ILE A 52 -61.86 -29.03 -132.14
C ILE A 52 -63.21 -29.77 -132.33
N ASP A 53 -64.10 -29.11 -133.07
CA ASP A 53 -64.86 -29.50 -134.28
C ASP A 53 -65.93 -30.64 -134.37
N ALA A 54 -67.00 -30.25 -135.07
CA ALA A 54 -68.07 -30.90 -135.86
C ALA A 54 -68.54 -32.35 -135.62
N THR A 55 -69.88 -32.57 -135.56
CA THR A 55 -70.71 -33.05 -136.69
C THR A 55 -72.22 -33.24 -136.34
N LYS A 56 -73.06 -33.00 -137.36
CA LYS A 56 -74.53 -33.06 -137.57
C LYS A 56 -75.15 -34.50 -137.53
N PRO A 57 -76.45 -34.76 -137.89
CA PRO A 57 -77.80 -34.43 -137.34
C PRO A 57 -78.69 -35.74 -137.37
N PRO A 58 -79.98 -35.84 -137.84
CA PRO A 58 -81.25 -35.13 -137.68
C PRO A 58 -82.44 -36.08 -137.26
N SER A 59 -83.69 -35.61 -137.42
CA SER A 59 -84.96 -36.33 -137.78
C SER A 59 -86.11 -36.09 -136.78
N THR A 60 -87.06 -35.18 -137.05
CA THR A 60 -88.35 -35.32 -137.82
C THR A 60 -89.38 -36.17 -137.04
N THR A 61 -90.70 -35.90 -136.99
CA THR A 61 -91.61 -35.42 -138.05
C THR A 61 -93.05 -35.26 -137.48
N SER A 62 -93.81 -34.28 -138.00
CA SER A 62 -95.22 -34.36 -138.50
C SER A 62 -96.37 -34.86 -137.57
N ASP A 63 -97.65 -34.49 -137.69
CA ASP A 63 -98.38 -33.73 -138.70
C ASP A 63 -99.83 -33.46 -138.23
N ASN A 64 -100.42 -32.41 -138.81
CA ASN A 64 -101.79 -32.24 -139.34
C ASN A 64 -103.03 -32.91 -138.72
N THR A 65 -104.10 -32.12 -138.53
CA THR A 65 -105.32 -32.02 -139.41
C THR A 65 -106.44 -31.25 -138.66
N LYS A 66 -107.10 -30.17 -139.14
CA LYS A 66 -107.94 -29.82 -140.33
C LYS A 66 -109.39 -30.34 -140.30
N GLN A 67 -110.37 -29.41 -140.46
CA GLN A 67 -111.63 -29.42 -141.27
C GLN A 67 -112.88 -28.87 -140.52
N LYS A 68 -113.57 -27.78 -140.97
CA LYS A 68 -114.52 -27.57 -142.12
C LYS A 68 -115.95 -28.12 -141.80
N SER A 69 -117.11 -27.62 -142.24
CA SER A 69 -117.61 -26.50 -143.07
C SER A 69 -119.16 -26.62 -143.32
N GLN A 70 -119.83 -25.55 -143.81
CA GLN A 70 -121.05 -25.52 -144.70
C GLN A 70 -122.47 -25.78 -144.11
N PRO A 71 -123.60 -25.56 -144.85
CA PRO A 71 -123.90 -24.86 -146.15
C PRO A 71 -125.07 -23.82 -146.07
N ASP A 72 -125.22 -22.82 -146.95
CA ASP A 72 -125.86 -22.75 -148.31
C ASP A 72 -127.38 -23.06 -148.32
N MET A 73 -128.27 -22.44 -149.09
CA MET A 73 -128.22 -21.42 -150.13
C MET A 73 -129.68 -21.03 -150.39
N GLU A 74 -130.12 -19.90 -149.83
CA GLU A 74 -131.39 -19.26 -150.24
C GLU A 74 -131.22 -17.75 -150.51
N ARG A 75 -130.04 -17.19 -150.24
CA ARG A 75 -129.80 -15.74 -150.27
C ARG A 75 -129.09 -15.25 -151.52
N TYR A 76 -129.22 -15.97 -152.63
CA TYR A 76 -128.73 -15.54 -153.94
C TYR A 76 -129.34 -14.19 -154.39
N ARG A 77 -130.46 -13.77 -153.80
CA ARG A 77 -131.02 -12.42 -154.01
C ARG A 77 -130.45 -11.34 -153.07
N ILE A 78 -129.79 -11.70 -151.97
CA ILE A 78 -129.10 -10.77 -151.06
C ILE A 78 -127.62 -10.60 -151.43
N LEU A 79 -127.02 -11.57 -152.12
CA LEU A 79 -125.62 -11.51 -152.53
C LEU A 79 -125.31 -10.33 -153.46
N GLN A 80 -126.23 -9.90 -154.32
CA GLN A 80 -125.94 -8.80 -155.24
C GLN A 80 -125.78 -7.46 -154.51
N LYS A 81 -126.51 -7.25 -153.40
CA LYS A 81 -126.40 -6.05 -152.57
C LYS A 81 -125.20 -6.08 -151.61
N LYS A 82 -124.64 -7.27 -151.34
CA LYS A 82 -123.45 -7.44 -150.49
C LYS A 82 -122.12 -7.30 -151.23
N VAL A 83 -122.08 -7.49 -152.54
CA VAL A 83 -120.84 -7.35 -153.32
C VAL A 83 -120.39 -5.89 -153.39
N GLU A 84 -121.33 -4.93 -153.49
CA GLU A 84 -121.00 -3.49 -153.49
C GLU A 84 -120.57 -2.98 -152.10
N ASP A 85 -121.14 -3.50 -151.02
CA ASP A 85 -120.71 -3.15 -149.65
C ASP A 85 -119.34 -3.79 -149.29
N LEU A 86 -118.98 -4.94 -149.86
CA LEU A 86 -117.72 -5.65 -149.56
C LEU A 86 -116.47 -5.00 -150.19
N GLU A 87 -116.56 -4.40 -151.38
CA GLU A 87 -115.40 -3.71 -151.98
C GLU A 87 -115.02 -2.44 -151.22
N LYS A 88 -116.00 -1.72 -150.68
CA LYS A 88 -115.77 -0.54 -149.82
C LYS A 88 -115.02 -0.93 -148.54
N VAL A 89 -115.42 -2.04 -147.91
CA VAL A 89 -114.75 -2.60 -146.72
C VAL A 89 -113.33 -3.07 -147.04
N HIS A 90 -113.07 -3.58 -148.25
CA HIS A 90 -111.74 -4.04 -148.65
C HIS A 90 -110.73 -2.89 -148.83
N LEU A 91 -111.16 -1.74 -149.34
CA LEU A 91 -110.34 -0.54 -149.43
C LEU A 91 -110.10 0.12 -148.07
N GLU A 92 -111.11 0.11 -147.19
CA GLU A 92 -110.99 0.58 -145.81
C GLU A 92 -110.05 -0.32 -144.99
N GLY A 93 -110.13 -1.65 -145.14
CA GLY A 93 -109.27 -2.62 -144.46
C GLY A 93 -107.79 -2.55 -144.86
N LYS A 94 -107.48 -2.17 -146.11
CA LYS A 94 -106.08 -2.02 -146.54
C LYS A 94 -105.43 -0.76 -145.92
N LYS A 95 -106.20 0.31 -145.74
CA LYS A 95 -105.73 1.54 -145.08
C LYS A 95 -105.54 1.34 -143.57
N THR A 96 -106.45 0.63 -142.91
CA THR A 96 -106.31 0.36 -141.45
C THR A 96 -105.09 -0.49 -141.15
N HIS A 97 -104.78 -1.52 -141.96
CA HIS A 97 -103.58 -2.34 -141.75
C HIS A 97 -102.25 -1.61 -142.00
N GLN A 98 -102.21 -0.63 -142.93
CA GLN A 98 -101.03 0.21 -143.11
C GLN A 98 -100.78 1.11 -141.89
N VAL A 99 -101.84 1.68 -141.33
CA VAL A 99 -101.76 2.51 -140.11
C VAL A 99 -101.35 1.66 -138.89
N GLU A 100 -101.85 0.41 -138.77
CA GLU A 100 -101.41 -0.52 -137.72
C GLU A 100 -99.93 -0.91 -137.84
N LEU A 101 -99.41 -1.13 -139.05
CA LEU A 101 -98.00 -1.43 -139.25
C LEU A 101 -97.08 -0.26 -138.89
N GLU A 102 -97.49 0.98 -139.20
CA GLU A 102 -96.76 2.19 -138.79
C GLU A 102 -96.81 2.38 -137.27
N ARG A 103 -97.97 2.12 -136.64
CA ARG A 103 -98.12 2.17 -135.18
C ARG A 103 -97.24 1.12 -134.48
N LEU A 104 -97.21 -0.12 -134.97
CA LEU A 104 -96.37 -1.20 -134.40
C LEU A 104 -94.87 -0.91 -134.56
N ARG A 105 -94.45 -0.26 -135.66
CA ARG A 105 -93.08 0.22 -135.81
C ARG A 105 -92.72 1.32 -134.81
N GLN A 106 -93.64 2.26 -134.56
CA GLN A 106 -93.44 3.30 -133.54
C GLN A 106 -93.39 2.71 -132.12
N GLU A 107 -94.26 1.75 -131.80
CA GLU A 107 -94.25 1.04 -130.51
C GLU A 107 -92.96 0.22 -130.32
N LEU A 108 -92.45 -0.42 -131.37
CA LEU A 108 -91.16 -1.14 -131.33
C LEU A 108 -89.97 -0.19 -131.13
N ALA A 109 -89.95 0.96 -131.82
CA ALA A 109 -88.91 1.97 -131.63
C ALA A 109 -88.95 2.61 -130.23
N ALA A 110 -90.16 2.85 -129.69
CA ALA A 110 -90.34 3.34 -128.32
C ALA A 110 -89.89 2.30 -127.28
N SER A 111 -90.18 1.02 -127.50
CA SER A 111 -89.75 -0.08 -126.64
C SER A 111 -88.23 -0.25 -126.62
N GLN A 112 -87.57 -0.17 -127.79
CA GLN A 112 -86.10 -0.21 -127.88
C GLN A 112 -85.43 0.97 -127.18
N LYS A 113 -86.00 2.19 -127.32
CA LYS A 113 -85.50 3.37 -126.61
C LYS A 113 -85.64 3.25 -125.09
N ALA A 114 -86.79 2.76 -124.61
CA ALA A 114 -87.01 2.50 -123.19
C ALA A 114 -86.04 1.43 -122.63
N SER A 115 -85.73 0.40 -123.41
CA SER A 115 -84.73 -0.61 -123.06
C SER A 115 -83.31 -0.04 -122.95
N ALA A 116 -82.91 0.84 -123.88
CA ALA A 116 -81.62 1.53 -123.83
C ALA A 116 -81.50 2.46 -122.62
N GLU A 117 -82.55 3.23 -122.29
CA GLU A 117 -82.58 4.08 -121.10
C GLU A 117 -82.54 3.27 -119.79
N GLN A 118 -83.18 2.10 -119.75
CA GLN A 118 -83.07 1.17 -118.61
C GLN A 118 -81.67 0.59 -118.46
N ALA A 119 -80.98 0.27 -119.56
CA ALA A 119 -79.60 -0.21 -119.54
C ALA A 119 -78.61 0.85 -119.01
N GLU A 120 -78.79 2.13 -119.41
CA GLU A 120 -77.95 3.23 -118.92
C GLU A 120 -78.19 3.51 -117.43
N ARG A 121 -79.44 3.41 -116.95
CA ARG A 121 -79.76 3.51 -115.51
C ARG A 121 -79.10 2.39 -114.70
N LEU A 122 -79.08 1.17 -115.22
CA LEU A 122 -78.39 0.03 -114.59
C LEU A 122 -76.88 0.24 -114.54
N GLU A 123 -76.27 0.81 -115.57
CA GLU A 123 -74.84 1.11 -115.57
C GLU A 123 -74.48 2.20 -114.54
N LYS A 124 -75.32 3.24 -114.41
CA LYS A 124 -75.17 4.29 -113.37
C LYS A 124 -75.34 3.72 -111.96
N GLN A 125 -76.31 2.84 -111.74
CA GLN A 125 -76.47 2.14 -110.45
C GLN A 125 -75.29 1.22 -110.13
N LYS A 126 -74.72 0.53 -111.12
CA LYS A 126 -73.50 -0.28 -110.93
C LYS A 126 -72.31 0.58 -110.51
N LYS A 127 -72.11 1.75 -111.12
CA LYS A 127 -71.04 2.69 -110.72
C LYS A 127 -71.26 3.22 -109.31
N GLN A 128 -72.50 3.55 -108.92
CA GLN A 128 -72.82 3.96 -107.55
C GLN A 128 -72.58 2.83 -106.54
N ASN A 129 -72.95 1.59 -106.86
CA ASN A 129 -72.69 0.45 -105.99
C ASN A 129 -71.20 0.16 -105.83
N ALA A 130 -70.39 0.31 -106.89
CA ALA A 130 -68.93 0.16 -106.79
C ALA A 130 -68.29 1.22 -105.88
N VAL A 131 -68.78 2.47 -105.92
CA VAL A 131 -68.34 3.54 -105.00
C VAL A 131 -68.76 3.24 -103.57
N LEU A 132 -69.98 2.75 -103.36
CA LEU A 132 -70.45 2.35 -102.03
C LEU A 132 -69.67 1.14 -101.48
N GLU A 133 -69.32 0.16 -102.31
CA GLU A 133 -68.48 -0.97 -101.91
C GLU A 133 -67.06 -0.54 -101.52
N ALA A 134 -66.44 0.38 -102.29
CA ALA A 134 -65.16 0.96 -101.93
C ALA A 134 -65.23 1.69 -100.57
N ARG A 135 -66.30 2.45 -100.34
CA ARG A 135 -66.53 3.15 -99.07
C ARG A 135 -66.75 2.18 -97.90
N ILE A 136 -67.45 1.07 -98.12
CA ILE A 136 -67.64 0.01 -97.11
C ILE A 136 -66.31 -0.67 -96.79
N GLN A 137 -65.43 -0.87 -97.77
CA GLN A 137 -64.10 -1.45 -97.52
C GLN A 137 -63.18 -0.49 -96.75
N GLU A 138 -63.22 0.81 -97.04
CA GLU A 138 -62.50 1.83 -96.24
C GLU A 138 -63.01 1.86 -94.79
N LEU A 139 -64.33 1.88 -94.58
CA LEU A 139 -64.93 1.87 -93.25
C LEU A 139 -64.61 0.59 -92.47
N LYS A 140 -64.51 -0.57 -93.14
CA LYS A 140 -64.05 -1.80 -92.50
C LYS A 140 -62.58 -1.73 -92.08
N LYS A 141 -61.70 -1.16 -92.90
CA LYS A 141 -60.28 -0.97 -92.54
C LYS A 141 -60.13 -0.01 -91.36
N ALA A 142 -60.86 1.10 -91.36
CA ALA A 142 -60.89 2.04 -90.23
C ALA A 142 -61.43 1.37 -88.95
N SER A 143 -62.49 0.57 -89.06
CA SER A 143 -63.03 -0.15 -87.89
C SER A 143 -62.03 -1.17 -87.30
N THR A 144 -61.19 -1.80 -88.13
CA THR A 144 -60.16 -2.72 -87.62
C THR A 144 -59.00 -2.00 -86.94
N THR A 145 -58.62 -0.82 -87.41
CA THR A 145 -57.58 0.00 -86.75
C THR A 145 -58.07 0.53 -85.41
N ASP A 146 -59.32 1.00 -85.34
CA ASP A 146 -59.93 1.48 -84.09
C ASP A 146 -60.06 0.34 -83.06
N GLN A 147 -60.32 -0.90 -83.50
CA GLN A 147 -60.34 -2.06 -82.62
C GLN A 147 -58.97 -2.44 -82.07
N SER A 148 -57.88 -2.24 -82.81
CA SER A 148 -56.52 -2.43 -82.27
C SER A 148 -56.16 -1.35 -81.25
N GLU A 149 -56.48 -0.08 -81.53
CA GLU A 149 -56.20 1.03 -80.61
C GLU A 149 -56.99 0.90 -79.29
N LEU A 150 -58.25 0.46 -79.35
CA LEU A 150 -59.06 0.16 -78.17
C LEU A 150 -58.49 -0.97 -77.31
N LYS A 151 -57.83 -1.97 -77.91
CA LYS A 151 -57.16 -3.05 -77.17
C LYS A 151 -55.91 -2.54 -76.46
N ASP A 152 -55.11 -1.70 -77.11
CA ASP A 152 -53.91 -1.11 -76.53
C ASP A 152 -54.25 -0.13 -75.40
N LEU A 153 -55.28 0.69 -75.57
CA LEU A 153 -55.77 1.58 -74.51
C LEU A 153 -56.32 0.81 -73.31
N ARG A 154 -57.03 -0.30 -73.52
CA ARG A 154 -57.48 -1.19 -72.43
C ARG A 154 -56.34 -1.92 -71.73
N HIS A 155 -55.23 -2.18 -72.42
CA HIS A 155 -54.04 -2.74 -71.79
C HIS A 155 -53.33 -1.69 -70.93
N LYS A 156 -53.13 -0.48 -71.45
CA LYS A 156 -52.55 0.65 -70.71
C LYS A 156 -53.38 1.03 -69.48
N LEU A 157 -54.71 1.03 -69.59
CA LEU A 157 -55.60 1.33 -68.47
C LEU A 157 -55.48 0.29 -67.34
N ARG A 158 -55.36 -1.00 -67.67
CA ARG A 158 -55.10 -2.06 -66.67
C ARG A 158 -53.75 -1.92 -65.98
N VAL A 159 -52.72 -1.46 -66.70
CA VAL A 159 -51.38 -1.22 -66.10
C VAL A 159 -51.45 -0.03 -65.13
N PHE A 160 -52.10 1.05 -65.51
CA PHE A 160 -52.28 2.21 -64.62
C PHE A 160 -53.16 1.92 -63.40
N GLU A 161 -54.18 1.07 -63.53
CA GLU A 161 -54.99 0.61 -62.39
C GLU A 161 -54.15 -0.22 -61.39
N LEU A 162 -53.26 -1.10 -61.89
CA LEU A 162 -52.33 -1.87 -61.04
C LEU A 162 -51.29 -0.98 -60.33
N GLU A 163 -50.84 0.11 -60.96
CA GLU A 163 -49.93 1.07 -60.34
C GLU A 163 -50.63 1.92 -59.27
N ARG A 164 -51.88 2.32 -59.50
CA ARG A 164 -52.71 3.03 -58.51
C ARG A 164 -52.97 2.19 -57.26
N ASP A 165 -53.25 0.89 -57.44
CA ASP A 165 -53.50 -0.02 -56.32
C ASP A 165 -52.21 -0.30 -55.51
N LYS A 166 -51.03 -0.32 -56.18
CA LYS A 166 -49.72 -0.32 -55.49
C LYS A 166 -49.47 0.97 -54.70
N ALA A 167 -49.83 2.14 -55.22
CA ALA A 167 -49.67 3.41 -54.50
C ALA A 167 -50.60 3.52 -53.27
N SER A 168 -51.81 2.96 -53.36
CA SER A 168 -52.76 2.87 -52.24
C SER A 168 -52.22 2.05 -51.06
N SER A 169 -51.52 0.93 -51.33
CA SER A 169 -50.95 0.07 -50.27
C SER A 169 -49.90 0.79 -49.40
N LYS A 170 -49.07 1.65 -49.99
CA LYS A 170 -48.04 2.42 -49.27
C LYS A 170 -48.62 3.48 -48.31
N HIS A 171 -49.86 3.94 -48.55
CA HIS A 171 -50.50 4.91 -47.67
C HIS A 171 -50.90 4.29 -46.30
N SER A 172 -51.22 3.00 -46.28
CA SER A 172 -51.53 2.24 -45.06
C SER A 172 -50.30 2.08 -44.17
N GLU A 173 -49.15 1.76 -44.76
CA GLU A 173 -47.88 1.58 -44.04
C GLU A 173 -47.38 2.90 -43.40
N ILE A 174 -47.60 4.04 -44.07
CA ILE A 174 -47.27 5.36 -43.54
C ILE A 174 -48.12 5.71 -42.31
N LEU A 175 -49.39 5.29 -42.27
CA LEU A 175 -50.28 5.51 -41.13
C LEU A 175 -49.88 4.64 -39.93
N GLU A 176 -49.46 3.39 -40.16
CA GLU A 176 -48.93 2.53 -39.10
C GLU A 176 -47.61 3.06 -38.54
N LEU A 177 -46.69 3.51 -39.40
CA LEU A 177 -45.43 4.12 -38.96
C LEU A 177 -45.65 5.40 -38.14
N LYS A 178 -46.59 6.26 -38.51
CA LYS A 178 -46.97 7.43 -37.69
C LYS A 178 -47.52 7.04 -36.32
N LYS A 179 -48.30 5.96 -36.23
CA LYS A 179 -48.85 5.45 -34.96
C LYS A 179 -47.76 4.84 -34.06
N THR A 180 -46.80 4.13 -34.64
CA THR A 180 -45.65 3.58 -33.89
C THR A 180 -44.71 4.70 -33.39
N LEU A 181 -44.51 5.75 -34.19
CA LEU A 181 -43.71 6.91 -33.79
C LEU A 181 -44.37 7.68 -32.63
N ALA A 182 -45.68 7.91 -32.69
CA ALA A 182 -46.42 8.56 -31.60
C ALA A 182 -46.40 7.74 -30.29
N THR A 183 -46.44 6.41 -30.36
CA THR A 183 -46.34 5.54 -29.17
C THR A 183 -44.93 5.49 -28.59
N LEU A 184 -43.89 5.58 -29.41
CA LEU A 184 -42.50 5.69 -28.96
C LEU A 184 -42.22 7.05 -28.29
N GLU A 185 -42.75 8.14 -28.83
CA GLU A 185 -42.64 9.47 -28.21
C GLU A 185 -43.35 9.54 -26.86
N ALA A 186 -44.50 8.90 -26.73
CA ALA A 186 -45.22 8.79 -25.45
C ALA A 186 -44.40 8.01 -24.40
N LYS A 187 -43.83 6.86 -24.78
CA LYS A 187 -42.94 6.08 -23.88
C LYS A 187 -41.70 6.86 -23.47
N ARG A 188 -41.06 7.58 -24.40
CA ARG A 188 -39.89 8.41 -24.09
C ARG A 188 -40.20 9.53 -23.08
N LYS A 189 -41.38 10.14 -23.18
CA LYS A 189 -41.85 11.14 -22.20
C LYS A 189 -42.13 10.54 -20.82
N GLU A 190 -42.60 9.30 -20.78
CA GLU A 190 -42.86 8.60 -19.52
C GLU A 190 -41.55 8.16 -18.83
N ASP A 191 -40.59 7.64 -19.59
CA ASP A 191 -39.24 7.29 -19.09
C ASP A 191 -38.47 8.51 -18.56
N LEU A 192 -38.66 9.68 -19.18
CA LEU A 192 -38.08 10.94 -18.69
C LEU A 192 -38.69 11.36 -17.34
N LYS A 193 -40.02 11.29 -17.21
CA LYS A 193 -40.71 11.58 -15.94
C LYS A 193 -40.31 10.62 -14.82
N GLU A 194 -40.08 9.34 -15.15
CA GLU A 194 -39.64 8.35 -14.17
C GLU A 194 -38.18 8.58 -13.73
N ARG A 195 -37.32 9.02 -14.66
CA ARG A 195 -35.94 9.45 -14.34
C ARG A 195 -35.93 10.67 -13.43
N ASP A 196 -36.75 11.69 -13.71
CA ASP A 196 -36.82 12.90 -12.88
C ASP A 196 -37.31 12.60 -11.46
N ARG A 197 -38.27 11.66 -11.30
CA ARG A 197 -38.70 11.17 -9.98
C ARG A 197 -37.57 10.47 -9.22
N ARG A 198 -36.82 9.60 -9.89
CA ARG A 198 -35.67 8.91 -9.27
C ARG A 198 -34.56 9.87 -8.87
N VAL A 199 -34.31 10.91 -9.67
CA VAL A 199 -33.36 11.98 -9.32
C VAL A 199 -33.83 12.72 -8.06
N ALA A 200 -35.10 13.12 -7.98
CA ALA A 200 -35.65 13.79 -6.80
C ALA A 200 -35.59 12.93 -5.51
N ASP A 201 -35.83 11.62 -5.62
CA ASP A 201 -35.72 10.71 -4.48
C ASP A 201 -34.27 10.48 -4.03
N LEU A 202 -33.33 10.41 -4.98
CA LEU A 202 -31.88 10.34 -4.68
C LEU A 202 -31.37 11.62 -4.04
N GLU A 203 -31.84 12.79 -4.47
CA GLU A 203 -31.50 14.08 -3.84
C GLU A 203 -31.99 14.16 -2.39
N ARG A 204 -33.19 13.64 -2.09
CA ARG A 204 -33.69 13.55 -0.71
C ARG A 204 -32.86 12.60 0.15
N GLN A 205 -32.49 11.43 -0.38
CA GLN A 205 -31.62 10.49 0.33
C GLN A 205 -30.24 11.10 0.61
N LEU A 206 -29.66 11.81 -0.36
CA LEU A 206 -28.40 12.53 -0.20
C LEU A 206 -28.49 13.59 0.92
N GLN A 207 -29.59 14.35 0.99
CA GLN A 207 -29.81 15.33 2.05
C GLN A 207 -29.94 14.69 3.44
N THR A 208 -30.60 13.52 3.54
CA THR A 208 -30.68 12.79 4.82
C THR A 208 -29.33 12.23 5.26
N GLU A 209 -28.51 11.73 4.33
CA GLU A 209 -27.17 11.23 4.64
C GLU A 209 -26.20 12.36 4.99
N LYS A 210 -26.32 13.55 4.38
CA LYS A 210 -25.56 14.74 4.79
C LYS A 210 -25.85 15.13 6.24
N ARG A 211 -27.12 15.19 6.64
CA ARG A 211 -27.50 15.50 8.03
C ARG A 211 -26.99 14.47 9.03
N LYS A 212 -27.02 13.18 8.67
CA LYS A 212 -26.42 12.12 9.51
C LYS A 212 -24.91 12.29 9.64
N ARG A 213 -24.20 12.58 8.54
CA ARG A 213 -22.76 12.85 8.57
C ARG A 213 -22.44 14.04 9.47
N GLU A 214 -23.16 15.15 9.34
CA GLU A 214 -22.98 16.33 10.20
C GLU A 214 -23.19 15.97 11.68
N SER A 215 -24.23 15.18 12.02
CA SER A 215 -24.47 14.75 13.40
C SER A 215 -23.40 13.80 13.95
N LEU A 216 -22.83 12.93 13.11
CA LEU A 216 -21.76 12.02 13.49
C LEU A 216 -20.43 12.78 13.63
N GLU A 217 -20.19 13.79 12.80
CA GLU A 217 -19.02 14.65 12.87
C GLU A 217 -19.03 15.50 14.15
N THR A 218 -20.17 16.06 14.54
CA THR A 218 -20.29 16.76 15.82
C THR A 218 -20.08 15.81 17.01
N SER A 219 -20.65 14.60 16.97
CA SER A 219 -20.45 13.62 18.04
C SER A 219 -19.00 13.13 18.13
N ALA A 220 -18.31 13.00 16.99
CA ALA A 220 -16.89 12.67 16.96
C ALA A 220 -16.05 13.82 17.55
N GLN A 221 -16.35 15.07 17.19
CA GLN A 221 -15.68 16.25 17.74
C GLN A 221 -15.84 16.36 19.26
N ASP A 222 -17.03 16.09 19.79
CA ASP A 222 -17.28 16.10 21.23
C ASP A 222 -16.52 14.97 21.95
N SER A 223 -16.44 13.77 21.35
CA SER A 223 -15.63 12.68 21.91
C SER A 223 -14.13 12.97 21.90
N THR A 224 -13.62 13.64 20.86
CA THR A 224 -12.20 14.05 20.81
C THR A 224 -11.88 15.11 21.86
N ARG A 225 -12.78 16.05 22.12
CA ARG A 225 -12.60 17.06 23.18
C ARG A 225 -12.58 16.40 24.56
N ALA A 226 -13.48 15.46 24.82
CA ALA A 226 -13.49 14.73 26.08
C ALA A 226 -12.18 13.94 26.32
N LEU A 227 -11.64 13.31 25.26
CA LEU A 227 -10.35 12.61 25.33
C LEU A 227 -9.16 13.57 25.52
N GLU A 228 -9.19 14.76 24.91
CA GLU A 228 -8.18 15.80 25.12
C GLU A 228 -8.19 16.33 26.56
N ASP A 229 -9.38 16.53 27.14
CA ASP A 229 -9.53 16.94 28.53
C ASP A 229 -9.02 15.86 29.50
N GLU A 230 -9.33 14.58 29.25
CA GLU A 230 -8.82 13.47 30.06
C GLU A 230 -7.30 13.30 29.92
N LEU A 231 -6.76 13.45 28.70
CA LEU A 231 -5.31 13.44 28.46
C LEU A 231 -4.61 14.58 29.22
N ASN A 232 -5.19 15.77 29.23
CA ASN A 232 -4.65 16.91 29.97
C ASN A 232 -4.68 16.67 31.48
N ALA A 233 -5.77 16.10 32.02
CA ALA A 233 -5.86 15.73 33.43
C ALA A 233 -4.83 14.64 33.84
N LYS A 234 -4.56 13.67 32.96
CA LYS A 234 -3.51 12.67 33.20
C LYS A 234 -2.11 13.29 33.14
N ARG A 235 -1.87 14.25 32.23
CA ARG A 235 -0.58 14.97 32.17
C ARG A 235 -0.31 15.78 33.43
N THR A 236 -1.31 16.47 33.97
CA THR A 236 -1.14 17.20 35.23
C THR A 236 -0.85 16.26 36.39
N ALA A 237 -1.55 15.11 36.47
CA ALA A 237 -1.28 14.10 37.50
C ALA A 237 0.13 13.49 37.39
N VAL A 238 0.65 13.28 36.17
CA VAL A 238 2.03 12.82 35.95
C VAL A 238 3.04 13.88 36.39
N ALA A 239 2.81 15.15 36.06
CA ALA A 239 3.68 16.24 36.49
C ALA A 239 3.73 16.39 38.02
N ASP A 240 2.59 16.21 38.70
CA ASP A 240 2.53 16.22 40.17
C ASP A 240 3.31 15.03 40.76
N MET A 241 3.19 13.84 40.16
CA MET A 241 3.95 12.65 40.58
C MET A 241 5.45 12.78 40.33
N GLU A 242 5.87 13.40 39.22
CA GLU A 242 7.28 13.71 38.94
C GLU A 242 7.86 14.65 40.01
N LYS A 243 7.09 15.67 40.41
CA LYS A 243 7.50 16.59 41.49
C LYS A 243 7.64 15.88 42.83
N CYS A 244 6.70 14.98 43.17
CA CYS A 244 6.82 14.15 44.38
C CYS A 244 8.02 13.20 44.32
N LEU A 245 8.32 12.63 43.15
CA LEU A 245 9.49 11.77 42.96
C LEU A 245 10.81 12.54 43.12
N GLU A 246 10.91 13.75 42.56
CA GLU A 246 12.07 14.62 42.73
C GLU A 246 12.29 14.95 44.21
N GLN A 247 11.23 15.25 44.95
CA GLN A 247 11.32 15.54 46.37
C GLN A 247 11.77 14.30 47.17
N ALA A 248 11.21 13.11 46.89
CA ALA A 248 11.63 11.88 47.53
C ALA A 248 13.09 11.48 47.22
N LEU A 249 13.58 11.80 46.01
CA LEU A 249 14.98 11.59 45.64
C LEU A 249 15.91 12.54 46.40
N GLU A 250 15.50 13.78 46.61
CA GLU A 250 16.27 14.76 47.38
C GLU A 250 16.33 14.36 48.86
N ASP A 251 15.21 13.93 49.44
CA ASP A 251 15.17 13.39 50.81
C ASP A 251 16.06 12.15 50.94
N SER A 252 16.06 11.26 49.94
CA SER A 252 16.96 10.10 49.90
C SER A 252 18.44 10.49 49.83
N ARG A 253 18.80 11.55 49.10
CA ARG A 253 20.18 12.07 49.06
C ARG A 253 20.58 12.66 50.41
N GLN A 254 19.72 13.44 51.04
CA GLN A 254 19.98 14.01 52.36
C GLN A 254 20.16 12.92 53.42
N ALA A 255 19.32 11.87 53.39
CA ALA A 255 19.47 10.73 54.28
C ALA A 255 20.79 9.96 54.06
N ARG A 256 21.25 9.82 52.81
CA ARG A 256 22.56 9.20 52.50
C ARG A 256 23.73 10.06 52.96
N ALA A 257 23.65 11.38 52.80
CA ALA A 257 24.67 12.30 53.30
C ALA A 257 24.79 12.23 54.82
N ALA A 258 23.66 12.27 55.54
CA ALA A 258 23.64 12.11 56.99
C ALA A 258 24.20 10.74 57.46
N LEU A 259 23.97 9.67 56.70
CA LEU A 259 24.53 8.35 57.00
C LEU A 259 26.06 8.35 56.83
N HIS A 260 26.56 8.99 55.76
CA HIS A 260 28.01 9.15 55.55
C HIS A 260 28.65 9.95 56.68
N ASP A 261 28.04 11.07 57.09
CA ASP A 261 28.54 11.87 58.21
C ASP A 261 28.62 11.06 59.51
N ILE A 262 27.59 10.25 59.81
CA ILE A 262 27.59 9.36 60.98
C ILE A 262 28.68 8.29 60.87
N GLN A 263 28.91 7.74 59.68
CA GLN A 263 29.94 6.74 59.44
C GLN A 263 31.35 7.32 59.63
N ASP A 264 31.59 8.55 59.15
CA ASP A 264 32.85 9.26 59.37
C ASP A 264 33.08 9.53 60.86
N HIS A 265 32.06 9.99 61.59
CA HIS A 265 32.15 10.21 63.05
C HIS A 265 32.40 8.91 63.82
N ALA A 266 31.83 7.79 63.35
CA ALA A 266 32.08 6.47 63.94
C ALA A 266 33.54 6.03 63.70
N SER A 267 34.06 6.23 62.49
CA SER A 267 35.46 5.95 62.14
C SER A 267 36.43 6.78 62.99
N ASP A 268 36.20 8.09 63.11
CA ASP A 268 37.03 8.97 63.94
C ASP A 268 37.04 8.52 65.42
N ARG A 269 35.90 8.01 65.90
CA ARG A 269 35.79 7.48 67.26
C ARG A 269 36.49 6.14 67.44
N GLU A 270 36.45 5.26 66.43
CA GLU A 270 37.23 4.03 66.43
C GLU A 270 38.73 4.34 66.47
N ASP A 271 39.22 5.27 65.65
CA ASP A 271 40.62 5.68 65.63
C ASP A 271 41.05 6.28 66.98
N ALA A 272 40.22 7.12 67.60
CA ALA A 272 40.49 7.66 68.93
C ALA A 272 40.57 6.57 70.02
N LEU A 273 39.73 5.53 69.94
CA LEU A 273 39.77 4.40 70.87
C LEU A 273 41.01 3.53 70.66
N VAL A 274 41.44 3.33 69.41
CA VAL A 274 42.69 2.63 69.08
C VAL A 274 43.89 3.40 69.65
N GLU A 275 43.90 4.73 69.51
CA GLU A 275 44.96 5.57 70.09
C GLU A 275 45.02 5.44 71.61
N GLN A 276 43.86 5.45 72.29
CA GLN A 276 43.78 5.24 73.74
C GLN A 276 44.31 3.85 74.16
N LEU A 277 43.98 2.80 73.40
CA LEU A 277 44.49 1.45 73.65
C LEU A 277 46.02 1.38 73.50
N GLU A 278 46.58 2.04 72.49
CA GLU A 278 48.02 2.13 72.33
C GLU A 278 48.68 2.88 73.49
N GLN A 279 48.10 3.99 73.93
CA GLN A 279 48.59 4.74 75.08
C GLN A 279 48.60 3.87 76.36
N HIS A 280 47.52 3.14 76.62
CA HIS A 280 47.46 2.20 77.74
C HIS A 280 48.48 1.06 77.63
N ARG A 281 48.70 0.53 76.43
CA ARG A 281 49.72 -0.51 76.20
C ARG A 281 51.14 0.01 76.45
N ARG A 282 51.43 1.25 76.06
CA ARG A 282 52.71 1.91 76.36
C ARG A 282 52.87 2.06 77.87
N LEU A 283 51.86 2.57 78.58
CA LEU A 283 51.89 2.70 80.04
C LEU A 283 52.12 1.35 80.75
N LEU A 284 51.44 0.28 80.31
CA LEU A 284 51.63 -1.07 80.85
C LEU A 284 53.07 -1.56 80.67
N ASN A 285 53.67 -1.34 79.51
CA ASN A 285 55.08 -1.68 79.28
C ASN A 285 56.00 -0.90 80.23
N THR A 286 55.78 0.41 80.39
CA THR A 286 56.58 1.23 81.31
C THR A 286 56.46 0.73 82.75
N VAL A 287 55.23 0.41 83.20
CA VAL A 287 55.00 -0.15 84.54
C VAL A 287 55.70 -1.49 84.71
N ALA A 288 55.64 -2.37 83.71
CA ALA A 288 56.33 -3.66 83.74
C ALA A 288 57.86 -3.50 83.81
N GLU A 289 58.44 -2.54 83.09
CA GLU A 289 59.87 -2.20 83.18
C GLU A 289 60.26 -1.70 84.57
N GLN A 290 59.46 -0.81 85.16
CA GLN A 290 59.71 -0.30 86.52
C GLN A 290 59.58 -1.41 87.57
N TYR A 291 58.59 -2.30 87.45
CA TYR A 291 58.46 -3.47 88.31
C TYR A 291 59.64 -4.44 88.15
N GLY A 292 60.11 -4.66 86.92
CA GLY A 292 61.32 -5.46 86.65
C GLY A 292 62.58 -4.85 87.28
N ALA A 293 62.74 -3.53 87.19
CA ALA A 293 63.83 -2.81 87.83
C ALA A 293 63.78 -2.95 89.37
N LEU A 294 62.61 -2.78 89.97
CA LEU A 294 62.42 -2.93 91.42
C LEU A 294 62.71 -4.37 91.89
N ALA A 295 62.23 -5.37 91.14
CA ALA A 295 62.52 -6.77 91.43
C ALA A 295 64.03 -7.08 91.36
N SER A 296 64.74 -6.50 90.38
CA SER A 296 66.19 -6.69 90.22
C SER A 296 67.02 -6.05 91.34
N GLN A 297 66.51 -4.99 91.98
CA GLN A 297 67.16 -4.30 93.11
C GLN A 297 66.82 -4.92 94.47
N SER A 298 65.83 -5.82 94.53
CA SER A 298 65.41 -6.47 95.77
C SER A 298 66.31 -7.66 96.16
N VAL A 299 66.52 -7.87 97.47
CA VAL A 299 67.32 -9.01 97.98
C VAL A 299 66.53 -10.31 97.80
N SER A 300 67.15 -11.33 97.20
CA SER A 300 66.53 -12.64 97.00
C SER A 300 65.99 -13.22 98.33
N LEU A 301 64.77 -13.74 98.30
CA LEU A 301 64.06 -14.34 99.44
C LEU A 301 64.92 -15.37 100.21
N SER A 302 65.78 -16.12 99.52
CA SER A 302 66.69 -17.09 100.13
C SER A 302 67.77 -16.44 101.02
N LYS A 303 68.34 -15.31 100.59
CA LYS A 303 69.30 -14.52 101.38
C LYS A 303 68.62 -13.87 102.59
N TYR A 304 67.41 -13.35 102.41
CA TYR A 304 66.61 -12.81 103.53
C TYR A 304 66.32 -13.91 104.57
N ASN A 305 65.84 -15.07 104.14
CA ASN A 305 65.57 -16.20 105.02
C ASN A 305 66.83 -16.79 105.67
N ALA A 306 68.00 -16.69 105.03
CA ALA A 306 69.27 -17.07 105.63
C ALA A 306 69.67 -16.11 106.75
N LEU A 307 69.57 -14.80 106.49
CA LEU A 307 69.85 -13.75 107.48
C LEU A 307 68.91 -13.85 108.69
N GLN A 308 67.63 -14.16 108.44
CA GLN A 308 66.64 -14.38 109.48
C GLN A 308 66.97 -15.61 110.35
N ARG A 309 67.42 -16.72 109.73
CA ARG A 309 67.86 -17.91 110.46
C ARG A 309 69.10 -17.64 111.33
N ASP A 310 70.06 -16.87 110.81
CA ASP A 310 71.28 -16.49 111.55
C ASP A 310 70.96 -15.58 112.74
N HIS A 311 69.98 -14.69 112.59
CA HIS A 311 69.46 -13.86 113.67
C HIS A 311 68.84 -14.71 114.79
N HIS A 312 67.94 -15.64 114.45
CA HIS A 312 67.33 -16.54 115.43
C HIS A 312 68.36 -17.45 116.11
N ALA A 313 69.38 -17.93 115.39
CA ALA A 313 70.47 -18.73 115.96
C ALA A 313 71.30 -17.94 116.97
N SER A 314 71.53 -16.65 116.72
CA SER A 314 72.24 -15.75 117.63
C SER A 314 71.43 -15.48 118.89
N GLN A 315 70.11 -15.28 118.75
CA GLN A 315 69.18 -15.07 119.87
C GLN A 315 69.12 -16.30 120.80
N LEU A 316 69.11 -17.51 120.25
CA LEU A 316 69.17 -18.75 121.04
C LEU A 316 70.48 -18.92 121.82
N ARG A 317 71.60 -18.43 121.28
CA ARG A 317 72.89 -18.43 122.01
C ARG A 317 72.86 -17.49 123.21
N GLN A 318 72.25 -16.32 123.05
CA GLN A 318 72.06 -15.36 124.15
C GLN A 318 71.23 -15.95 125.29
N LEU A 319 70.07 -16.54 124.98
CA LEU A 319 69.21 -17.20 125.98
C LEU A 319 69.91 -18.35 126.73
N ARG A 320 70.81 -19.08 126.05
CA ARG A 320 71.62 -20.14 126.70
C ARG A 320 72.65 -19.58 127.68
N LEU A 321 73.23 -18.42 127.38
CA LEU A 321 74.17 -17.74 128.28
C LEU A 321 73.44 -17.20 129.51
N GLU A 322 72.25 -16.61 129.32
CA GLU A 322 71.38 -16.14 130.42
C GLU A 322 70.98 -17.28 131.37
N ARG A 323 70.63 -18.47 130.85
CA ARG A 323 70.33 -19.63 131.69
C ARG A 323 71.55 -20.14 132.47
N LYS A 324 72.76 -20.08 131.89
CA LYS A 324 73.99 -20.45 132.60
C LYS A 324 74.31 -19.48 133.74
N LEU A 325 73.98 -18.20 133.56
CA LEU A 325 74.13 -17.16 134.58
C LEU A 325 73.17 -17.38 135.76
N ALA A 326 71.89 -17.68 135.48
CA ALA A 326 70.90 -18.00 136.52
C ALA A 326 71.25 -19.23 137.37
N ASN A 327 71.98 -20.20 136.81
CA ASN A 327 72.41 -21.39 137.56
C ASN A 327 73.57 -21.10 138.53
N ALA A 328 74.35 -20.03 138.30
CA ALA A 328 75.38 -19.57 139.23
C ALA A 328 74.77 -18.84 140.44
N GLU A 329 73.63 -18.15 140.25
CA GLU A 329 72.89 -17.48 141.34
C GLU A 329 72.25 -18.49 142.32
N GLY A 330 71.81 -19.66 141.82
CA GLY A 330 71.30 -20.74 142.67
C GLY A 330 72.35 -21.32 143.64
N GLN A 331 73.63 -21.37 143.22
CA GLN A 331 74.73 -21.86 144.07
C GLN A 331 75.08 -20.89 145.21
N VAL A 332 74.79 -19.60 145.06
CA VAL A 332 75.01 -18.57 146.10
C VAL A 332 73.97 -18.67 147.23
N VAL A 333 72.73 -19.07 146.91
CA VAL A 333 71.66 -19.25 147.91
C VAL A 333 71.92 -20.46 148.82
N GLU A 334 72.40 -21.57 148.26
CA GLU A 334 72.81 -22.74 149.06
C GLU A 334 73.96 -22.40 150.02
N LEU A 335 74.94 -21.61 149.56
CA LEU A 335 76.05 -21.15 150.38
C LEU A 335 75.58 -20.25 151.54
N ALA A 336 74.56 -19.41 151.30
CA ALA A 336 73.94 -18.57 152.33
C ALA A 336 73.17 -19.39 153.39
N HIS A 337 72.50 -20.48 152.99
CA HIS A 337 71.87 -21.40 153.94
C HIS A 337 72.88 -22.11 154.84
N LEU A 338 74.04 -22.50 154.29
CA LEU A 338 75.11 -23.17 155.03
C LEU A 338 75.74 -22.23 156.07
N ILE A 339 75.97 -20.96 155.70
CA ILE A 339 76.45 -19.91 156.61
C ILE A 339 75.44 -19.64 157.74
N ARG A 340 74.14 -19.64 157.44
CA ARG A 340 73.07 -19.45 158.44
C ARG A 340 73.02 -20.59 159.45
N HIS A 341 73.20 -21.84 158.99
CA HIS A 341 73.25 -23.01 159.87
C HIS A 341 74.44 -22.98 160.83
N ILE A 342 75.63 -22.60 160.35
CA ILE A 342 76.83 -22.43 161.18
C ILE A 342 76.61 -21.31 162.23
N LYS A 343 75.94 -20.22 161.85
CA LYS A 343 75.62 -19.12 162.76
C LYS A 343 74.66 -19.54 163.87
N GLU A 344 73.66 -20.37 163.57
CA GLU A 344 72.75 -20.93 164.58
C GLU A 344 73.47 -21.88 165.54
N GLN A 345 74.38 -22.72 165.05
CA GLN A 345 75.21 -23.58 165.91
C GLN A 345 76.10 -22.77 166.85
N ASN A 346 76.73 -21.69 166.35
CA ASN A 346 77.54 -20.78 167.17
C ASN A 346 76.70 -20.04 168.21
N LEU A 347 75.45 -19.69 167.90
CA LEU A 347 74.52 -19.09 168.87
C LEU A 347 74.16 -20.08 169.99
N HIS A 348 73.93 -21.35 169.65
CA HIS A 348 73.71 -22.41 170.64
C HIS A 348 74.93 -22.60 171.55
N LEU A 349 76.14 -22.67 170.98
CA LEU A 349 77.39 -22.72 171.72
C LEU A 349 77.57 -21.49 172.63
N SER A 350 77.26 -20.29 172.13
CA SER A 350 77.29 -19.07 172.92
C SER A 350 76.31 -19.09 174.09
N LYS A 351 75.12 -19.67 173.92
CA LYS A 351 74.14 -19.83 175.02
C LYS A 351 74.61 -20.81 176.09
N HIS A 352 75.24 -21.91 175.67
CA HIS A 352 75.87 -22.85 176.61
C HIS A 352 77.03 -22.20 177.37
N LEU A 353 77.83 -21.37 176.69
CA LEU A 353 78.88 -20.58 177.32
C LEU A 353 78.32 -19.54 178.29
N THR A 354 77.19 -18.89 177.99
CA THR A 354 76.57 -17.95 178.94
C THR A 354 76.02 -18.65 180.17
N ILE A 355 75.40 -19.83 180.01
CA ILE A 355 74.91 -20.62 181.16
C ILE A 355 76.09 -21.09 182.03
N ALA A 356 77.16 -21.58 181.40
CA ALA A 356 78.40 -21.92 182.10
C ALA A 356 79.03 -20.70 182.77
N SER A 357 78.96 -19.51 182.15
CA SER A 357 79.46 -18.26 182.72
C SER A 357 78.60 -17.77 183.88
N GLU A 358 77.29 -18.03 183.87
CA GLU A 358 76.38 -17.72 184.98
C GLU A 358 76.64 -18.66 186.17
N GLU A 359 76.90 -19.95 185.93
CA GLU A 359 77.38 -20.90 186.96
C GLU A 359 78.74 -20.50 187.55
N ILE A 360 79.67 -20.03 186.71
CA ILE A 360 80.96 -19.47 187.14
C ILE A 360 80.76 -18.17 187.92
N SER A 361 79.81 -17.30 187.54
CA SER A 361 79.52 -16.04 188.23
C SER A 361 78.86 -16.22 189.60
N PHE A 362 78.12 -17.31 189.81
CA PHE A 362 77.60 -17.68 191.13
C PHE A 362 78.73 -18.14 192.07
N LEU A 363 79.69 -18.93 191.55
CA LEU A 363 80.87 -19.38 192.30
C LEU A 363 81.91 -18.26 192.52
N ALA A 364 81.97 -17.26 191.63
CA ALA A 364 82.89 -16.11 191.70
C ALA A 364 82.37 -14.93 192.55
N SER A 365 81.19 -15.04 193.18
CA SER A 365 80.74 -14.12 194.25
C SER A 365 81.51 -14.32 195.57
N GLN A 366 82.38 -15.33 195.62
CA GLN A 366 83.42 -15.52 196.61
C GLN A 366 84.78 -15.39 195.92
N ASP A 367 85.61 -14.49 196.43
CA ASP A 367 87.04 -14.28 196.15
C ASP A 367 87.41 -13.16 195.15
N GLN A 368 87.98 -12.09 195.71
CA GLN A 368 88.29 -10.80 195.08
C GLN A 368 89.76 -10.74 194.59
N SER A 369 89.99 -10.38 193.32
CA SER A 369 91.04 -9.43 192.87
C SER A 369 91.16 -9.43 191.34
N ALA A 370 91.04 -8.28 190.67
CA ALA A 370 91.31 -8.16 189.22
C ALA A 370 91.67 -6.74 188.75
N LEU A 371 92.70 -6.66 187.90
CA LEU A 371 93.11 -5.65 186.91
C LEU A 371 94.10 -6.36 185.93
N PRO A 372 94.41 -5.89 184.70
CA PRO A 372 93.62 -5.27 183.60
C PRO A 372 93.94 -5.89 182.17
N PRO A 373 93.39 -5.36 181.04
CA PRO A 373 93.55 -5.87 179.66
C PRO A 373 94.34 -4.93 178.69
N PRO A 374 94.60 -5.36 177.42
CA PRO A 374 94.22 -4.59 176.21
C PRO A 374 93.77 -5.52 175.04
N GLY A 375 93.22 -5.13 173.88
CA GLY A 375 92.94 -3.88 173.15
C GLY A 375 92.57 -4.26 171.69
N ILE A 376 91.70 -3.47 171.03
CA ILE A 376 91.07 -3.68 169.70
C ILE A 376 91.42 -2.49 168.79
N GLU A 377 91.62 -2.72 167.48
CA GLU A 377 91.45 -1.74 166.36
C GLU A 377 91.28 -2.52 165.02
N ASP A 378 90.81 -2.01 163.87
CA ASP A 378 89.70 -1.13 163.43
C ASP A 378 89.82 -0.99 161.88
N TRP A 379 88.85 -1.39 161.04
CA TRP A 379 88.80 -1.08 159.59
C TRP A 379 87.34 -1.15 159.05
N SER A 380 86.56 -0.07 159.19
CA SER A 380 85.24 0.05 158.54
C SER A 380 84.92 1.50 158.14
N SER A 381 85.00 1.78 156.83
CA SER A 381 84.37 2.94 156.17
C SER A 381 84.38 2.86 154.65
N SER A 382 85.41 2.27 154.02
CA SER A 382 85.55 2.24 152.54
C SER A 382 84.60 1.28 151.81
N LEU A 383 84.32 0.10 152.37
CA LEU A 383 83.55 -0.95 151.66
C LEU A 383 82.05 -0.64 151.52
N LEU A 384 81.51 0.21 152.41
CA LEU A 384 80.09 0.54 152.45
C LEU A 384 79.69 1.64 151.47
N ASP A 385 80.62 2.51 151.06
CA ASP A 385 80.36 3.54 150.05
C ASP A 385 80.40 2.98 148.62
N ASP A 386 81.27 2.01 148.32
CA ASP A 386 81.35 1.37 147.01
C ASP A 386 80.05 0.61 146.65
N ILE A 387 79.50 -0.17 147.59
CA ILE A 387 78.23 -0.90 147.39
C ILE A 387 77.05 0.06 147.17
N ARG A 388 77.07 1.22 147.82
CA ARG A 388 76.01 2.24 147.67
C ARG A 388 76.09 2.92 146.31
N SER A 389 77.31 3.17 145.81
CA SER A 389 77.54 3.71 144.47
C SER A 389 77.04 2.74 143.38
N ASP A 390 77.40 1.46 143.47
CA ASP A 390 77.00 0.44 142.49
C ASP A 390 75.48 0.21 142.44
N LEU A 391 74.81 0.26 143.59
CA LEU A 391 73.35 0.14 143.65
C LEU A 391 72.65 1.35 143.00
N HIS A 392 73.22 2.55 143.16
CA HIS A 392 72.69 3.75 142.54
C HIS A 392 72.89 3.71 141.02
N GLU A 393 74.05 3.27 140.54
CA GLU A 393 74.34 3.10 139.12
C GLU A 393 73.41 2.09 138.45
N ASN A 394 73.18 0.92 139.08
CA ASN A 394 72.27 -0.09 138.54
C ASN A 394 70.81 0.39 138.50
N LYS A 395 70.36 1.18 139.49
CA LYS A 395 69.02 1.76 139.48
C LYS A 395 68.86 2.77 138.32
N MET A 396 69.89 3.56 138.04
CA MET A 396 69.87 4.49 136.91
C MET A 396 69.83 3.76 135.56
N LYS A 397 70.61 2.69 135.38
CA LYS A 397 70.56 1.86 134.17
C LYS A 397 69.20 1.18 133.97
N LEU A 398 68.56 0.74 135.04
CA LEU A 398 67.21 0.15 134.96
C LEU A 398 66.19 1.19 134.49
N LEU A 399 66.22 2.41 135.04
CA LEU A 399 65.33 3.50 134.65
C LEU A 399 65.55 3.93 133.18
N GLU A 400 66.80 3.97 132.74
CA GLU A 400 67.14 4.23 131.33
C GLU A 400 66.62 3.12 130.40
N SER A 401 66.74 1.86 130.83
CA SER A 401 66.19 0.73 130.08
C SER A 401 64.67 0.74 130.00
N THR A 402 63.95 1.08 131.08
CA THR A 402 62.48 1.18 131.02
C THR A 402 62.04 2.37 130.16
N GLN A 403 62.73 3.51 130.26
CA GLN A 403 62.41 4.68 129.44
C GLN A 403 62.63 4.41 127.94
N THR A 404 63.68 3.67 127.59
CA THR A 404 63.92 3.26 126.19
C THR A 404 62.89 2.23 125.70
N THR A 405 62.49 1.26 126.53
CA THR A 405 61.42 0.33 126.14
C THR A 405 60.08 1.02 125.95
N ASP A 406 59.71 1.96 126.81
CA ASP A 406 58.45 2.71 126.68
C ASP A 406 58.45 3.56 125.41
N SER A 407 59.58 4.18 125.07
CA SER A 407 59.76 4.92 123.82
C SER A 407 59.64 4.03 122.58
N LEU A 408 60.24 2.83 122.60
CA LEU A 408 60.14 1.86 121.50
C LEU A 408 58.71 1.32 121.32
N VAL A 409 58.00 1.08 122.42
CA VAL A 409 56.60 0.64 122.38
C VAL A 409 55.69 1.74 121.82
N SER A 410 55.89 3.00 122.24
CA SER A 410 55.14 4.14 121.70
C SER A 410 55.36 4.30 120.20
N THR A 411 56.62 4.29 119.76
CA THR A 411 56.96 4.41 118.33
C THR A 411 56.43 3.24 117.49
N TYR A 412 56.43 2.01 118.03
CA TYR A 412 55.83 0.86 117.37
C TYR A 412 54.32 1.05 117.14
N TYR A 413 53.57 1.50 118.16
CA TYR A 413 52.13 1.72 118.03
C TYR A 413 51.79 2.93 117.13
N GLU A 414 52.61 3.99 117.16
CA GLU A 414 52.47 5.12 116.24
C GLU A 414 52.68 4.69 114.78
N LEU A 415 53.74 3.94 114.50
CA LEU A 415 54.02 3.43 113.16
C LEU A 415 52.90 2.49 112.69
N LYS A 416 52.43 1.60 113.57
CA LYS A 416 51.35 0.66 113.24
C LYS A 416 50.02 1.35 112.98
N SER A 417 49.72 2.41 113.74
CA SER A 417 48.56 3.26 113.51
C SER A 417 48.65 3.99 112.17
N SER A 418 49.82 4.53 111.83
CA SER A 418 50.07 5.19 110.55
C SER A 418 49.86 4.23 109.36
N ASP A 419 50.40 3.02 109.44
CA ASP A 419 50.21 1.96 108.42
C ASP A 419 48.72 1.60 108.25
N LEU A 420 47.98 1.48 109.35
CA LEU A 420 46.54 1.18 109.31
C LEU A 420 45.74 2.33 108.71
N HIS A 421 46.07 3.58 109.04
CA HIS A 421 45.43 4.74 108.44
C HIS A 421 45.71 4.84 106.94
N PHE A 422 46.94 4.55 106.51
CA PHE A 422 47.29 4.51 105.08
C PHE A 422 46.57 3.40 104.34
N ALA A 423 46.49 2.19 104.91
CA ALA A 423 45.74 1.09 104.30
C ALA A 423 44.24 1.41 104.22
N ALA A 424 43.67 2.01 105.27
CA ALA A 424 42.27 2.41 105.28
C ALA A 424 41.99 3.52 104.24
N SER A 425 42.86 4.52 104.09
CA SER A 425 42.68 5.58 103.10
C SER A 425 42.81 5.07 101.67
N ALA A 426 43.75 4.15 101.41
CA ALA A 426 43.90 3.52 100.10
C ALA A 426 42.67 2.69 99.71
N ILE A 427 42.09 1.92 100.64
CA ILE A 427 40.86 1.17 100.41
C ILE A 427 39.68 2.11 100.16
N LEU A 428 39.59 3.20 100.92
CA LEU A 428 38.51 4.18 100.76
C LEU A 428 38.59 4.87 99.40
N GLN A 429 39.79 5.20 98.94
CA GLN A 429 40.02 5.74 97.60
C GLN A 429 39.63 4.73 96.50
N GLN A 430 40.00 3.46 96.62
CA GLN A 430 39.58 2.43 95.67
C GLN A 430 38.06 2.24 95.65
N TYR A 431 37.42 2.30 96.81
CA TYR A 431 35.96 2.24 96.92
C TYR A 431 35.31 3.42 96.20
N THR A 432 35.81 4.65 96.38
CA THR A 432 35.27 5.83 95.69
C THR A 432 35.46 5.74 94.17
N ASP A 433 36.61 5.24 93.70
CA ASP A 433 36.88 5.10 92.27
C ASP A 433 35.95 4.05 91.64
N VAL A 434 35.74 2.91 92.31
CA VAL A 434 34.81 1.86 91.86
C VAL A 434 33.37 2.36 91.88
N GLN A 435 32.97 3.14 92.89
CA GLN A 435 31.65 3.74 92.95
C GLN A 435 31.42 4.74 91.81
N ALA A 436 32.39 5.62 91.53
CA ALA A 436 32.30 6.56 90.42
C ALA A 436 32.20 5.83 89.06
N LEU A 437 32.96 4.75 88.88
CA LEU A 437 32.89 3.93 87.67
C LEU A 437 31.55 3.20 87.53
N ALA A 438 30.98 2.72 88.65
CA ALA A 438 29.64 2.11 88.65
C ALA A 438 28.54 3.13 88.30
N GLU A 439 28.61 4.34 88.84
CA GLU A 439 27.70 5.43 88.51
C GLU A 439 27.81 5.84 87.04
N GLN A 440 29.03 5.94 86.50
CA GLN A 440 29.27 6.20 85.08
C GLN A 440 28.65 5.10 84.19
N ARG A 441 28.89 3.82 84.52
CA ARG A 441 28.32 2.69 83.76
C ARG A 441 26.80 2.65 83.81
N SER A 442 26.19 3.04 84.94
CA SER A 442 24.74 3.18 85.06
C SER A 442 24.20 4.30 84.16
N SER A 443 24.91 5.45 84.10
CA SER A 443 24.57 6.54 83.19
C SER A 443 24.69 6.15 81.72
N ASP A 444 25.76 5.43 81.35
CA ASP A 444 25.95 4.96 79.98
C ASP A 444 24.84 3.96 79.58
N LEU A 445 24.45 3.06 80.50
CA LEU A 445 23.37 2.10 80.26
C LEU A 445 22.01 2.80 80.07
N THR A 446 21.71 3.82 80.87
CA THR A 446 20.44 4.57 80.72
C THR A 446 20.42 5.36 79.41
N SER A 447 21.55 5.97 79.01
CA SER A 447 21.67 6.63 77.70
C SER A 447 21.52 5.65 76.53
N ALA A 448 22.14 4.46 76.61
CA ALA A 448 22.00 3.42 75.61
C ALA A 448 20.56 2.91 75.50
N LEU A 449 19.88 2.68 76.63
CA LEU A 449 18.46 2.27 76.65
C LEU A 449 17.56 3.34 76.03
N ALA A 450 17.78 4.62 76.34
CA ALA A 450 17.03 5.72 75.74
C ALA A 450 17.25 5.80 74.21
N SER A 451 18.48 5.58 73.74
CA SER A 451 18.77 5.54 72.30
C SER A 451 18.08 4.35 71.61
N HIS A 452 18.01 3.20 72.26
CA HIS A 452 17.34 2.01 71.74
C HIS A 452 15.82 2.22 71.64
N GLU A 453 15.22 2.87 72.65
CA GLU A 453 13.79 3.24 72.63
C GLU A 453 13.47 4.26 71.52
N ALA A 454 14.36 5.24 71.29
CA ALA A 454 14.23 6.18 70.17
C ALA A 454 14.36 5.49 68.79
N ILE A 455 15.23 4.49 68.66
CA ILE A 455 15.35 3.69 67.43
C ILE A 455 14.11 2.81 67.24
N ALA A 456 13.60 2.18 68.30
CA ALA A 456 12.42 1.33 68.24
C ALA A 456 11.17 2.12 67.80
N THR A 457 10.95 3.31 68.36
CA THR A 457 9.83 4.19 67.98
C THR A 457 9.96 4.69 66.53
N ARG A 458 11.18 5.00 66.07
CA ARG A 458 11.43 5.35 64.66
C ARG A 458 11.22 4.17 63.71
N LEU A 459 11.55 2.95 64.14
CA LEU A 459 11.32 1.75 63.36
C LEU A 459 9.82 1.47 63.23
N GLU A 460 9.05 1.65 64.31
CA GLU A 460 7.59 1.54 64.30
C GLU A 460 6.95 2.60 63.38
N SER A 461 7.45 3.85 63.40
CA SER A 461 6.94 4.89 62.49
C SER A 461 7.22 4.57 61.02
N ILE A 462 8.43 4.08 60.70
CA ILE A 462 8.80 3.67 59.32
C ILE A 462 7.97 2.45 58.89
N GLN A 463 7.69 1.50 59.78
CA GLN A 463 6.82 0.36 59.47
C GLN A 463 5.38 0.81 59.15
N LYS A 464 4.87 1.81 59.89
CA LYS A 464 3.55 2.39 59.62
C LYS A 464 3.52 3.12 58.28
N GLU A 465 4.50 3.97 57.99
CA GLU A 465 4.63 4.65 56.69
C GLU A 465 4.72 3.65 55.53
N LYS A 466 5.51 2.58 55.70
CA LYS A 466 5.60 1.50 54.71
C LYS A 466 4.23 0.86 54.45
N ALA A 467 3.45 0.57 55.50
CA ALA A 467 2.12 0.00 55.35
C ALA A 467 1.16 0.95 54.59
N GLU A 468 1.21 2.25 54.89
CA GLU A 468 0.44 3.27 54.16
C GLU A 468 0.84 3.37 52.68
N PHE A 469 2.14 3.27 52.36
CA PHE A 469 2.60 3.24 50.97
C PHE A 469 2.21 1.94 50.25
N GLU A 470 2.25 0.78 50.92
CA GLU A 470 1.77 -0.47 50.35
C GLU A 470 0.27 -0.44 50.04
N GLU A 471 -0.53 0.20 50.88
CA GLU A 471 -1.97 0.41 50.64
C GLU A 471 -2.20 1.33 49.44
N LYS A 472 -1.52 2.47 49.37
CA LYS A 472 -1.57 3.37 48.20
C LYS A 472 -1.12 2.70 46.91
N MET A 473 -0.09 1.85 46.98
CA MET A 473 0.35 1.06 45.83
C MET A 473 -0.72 0.07 45.39
N LYS A 474 -1.42 -0.59 46.31
CA LYS A 474 -2.55 -1.48 45.97
C LYS A 474 -3.68 -0.71 45.29
N GLU A 475 -4.06 0.45 45.81
CA GLU A 475 -5.07 1.32 45.18
C GLU A 475 -4.65 1.80 43.79
N ALA A 476 -3.39 2.22 43.62
CA ALA A 476 -2.85 2.62 42.32
C ALA A 476 -2.79 1.45 41.33
N THR A 477 -2.49 0.23 41.79
CA THR A 477 -2.54 -0.96 40.94
C THR A 477 -3.97 -1.33 40.53
N ALA A 478 -4.93 -1.26 41.45
CA ALA A 478 -6.33 -1.53 41.17
C ALA A 478 -6.90 -0.55 40.15
N THR A 479 -6.63 0.76 40.31
CA THR A 479 -7.03 1.78 39.34
C THR A 479 -6.35 1.60 37.98
N SER A 480 -5.08 1.17 37.95
CA SER A 480 -4.42 0.83 36.68
C SER A 480 -5.04 -0.38 36.00
N ASP A 481 -5.48 -1.38 36.75
CA ASP A 481 -6.12 -2.58 36.21
C ASP A 481 -7.51 -2.26 35.66
N ASP A 482 -8.29 -1.42 36.36
CA ASP A 482 -9.58 -0.92 35.88
C ASP A 482 -9.43 -0.11 34.57
N LEU A 483 -8.42 0.75 34.48
CA LEU A 483 -8.11 1.50 33.26
C LEU A 483 -7.65 0.59 32.11
N ARG A 484 -6.91 -0.49 32.40
CA ARG A 484 -6.57 -1.49 31.36
C ARG A 484 -7.80 -2.24 30.88
N ALA A 485 -8.74 -2.56 31.77
CA ALA A 485 -9.99 -3.19 31.41
C ALA A 485 -10.85 -2.27 30.53
N SER A 486 -10.96 -0.98 30.86
CA SER A 486 -11.69 -0.02 30.03
C SER A 486 -11.04 0.22 28.67
N LEU A 487 -9.70 0.28 28.61
CA LEU A 487 -8.95 0.33 27.35
C LEU A 487 -9.22 -0.90 26.47
N ALA A 488 -9.22 -2.11 27.05
CA ALA A 488 -9.53 -3.32 26.29
C ALA A 488 -10.95 -3.29 25.69
N VAL A 489 -11.93 -2.77 26.44
CA VAL A 489 -13.30 -2.58 25.92
C VAL A 489 -13.31 -1.55 24.78
N LEU A 490 -12.63 -0.41 24.93
CA LEU A 490 -12.54 0.60 23.86
C LEU A 490 -11.84 0.05 22.60
N GLU A 491 -10.78 -0.73 22.75
CA GLU A 491 -10.10 -1.40 21.63
C GLU A 491 -11.04 -2.36 20.89
N THR A 492 -11.88 -3.11 21.61
CA THR A 492 -12.88 -3.99 20.98
C THR A 492 -13.96 -3.18 20.22
N GLN A 493 -14.43 -2.07 20.79
CA GLN A 493 -15.40 -1.20 20.13
C GLN A 493 -14.82 -0.52 18.88
N LEU A 494 -13.55 -0.10 18.94
CA LEU A 494 -12.83 0.48 17.81
C LEU A 494 -12.69 -0.55 16.69
N ALA A 495 -12.30 -1.79 17.01
CA ALA A 495 -12.20 -2.87 16.04
C ALA A 495 -13.55 -3.17 15.37
N GLU A 496 -14.65 -3.22 16.15
CA GLU A 496 -16.00 -3.40 15.59
C GLU A 496 -16.45 -2.24 14.68
N ALA A 497 -16.08 -1.00 15.03
CA ALA A 497 -16.38 0.17 14.20
C ALA A 497 -15.58 0.14 12.89
N GLN A 498 -14.31 -0.24 12.95
CA GLN A 498 -13.44 -0.40 11.78
C GLN A 498 -13.98 -1.49 10.85
N ASP A 499 -14.38 -2.64 11.40
CA ASP A 499 -15.02 -3.73 10.65
C ASP A 499 -16.31 -3.28 9.94
N LYS A 500 -17.11 -2.41 10.57
CA LYS A 500 -18.32 -1.83 9.96
C LYS A 500 -17.97 -0.89 8.81
N ILE A 501 -16.93 -0.06 8.98
CA ILE A 501 -16.42 0.83 7.93
C ILE A 501 -15.93 0.00 6.74
N ASP A 502 -15.07 -1.00 6.96
CA ASP A 502 -14.52 -1.85 5.91
C ASP A 502 -15.63 -2.60 5.14
N ARG A 503 -16.65 -3.10 5.84
CA ARG A 503 -17.84 -3.70 5.21
C ARG A 503 -18.57 -2.68 4.35
N SER A 504 -18.78 -1.45 4.83
CA SER A 504 -19.43 -0.39 4.05
C SER A 504 -18.61 0.00 2.81
N GLU A 505 -17.29 0.12 2.93
CA GLU A 505 -16.38 0.42 1.82
C GLU A 505 -16.41 -0.69 0.76
N SER A 506 -16.38 -1.95 1.18
CA SER A 506 -16.47 -3.09 0.26
C SER A 506 -17.81 -3.09 -0.52
N GLN A 507 -18.91 -2.72 0.14
CA GLN A 507 -20.23 -2.59 -0.49
C GLN A 507 -20.24 -1.43 -1.48
N HIS A 508 -19.70 -0.26 -1.11
CA HIS A 508 -19.59 0.90 -2.01
C HIS A 508 -18.69 0.62 -3.21
N ALA A 509 -17.56 -0.07 -3.02
CA ALA A 509 -16.67 -0.48 -4.09
C ALA A 509 -17.36 -1.45 -5.06
N ALA A 510 -18.14 -2.40 -4.55
CA ALA A 510 -18.92 -3.32 -5.37
C ALA A 510 -20.00 -2.59 -6.20
N VAL A 511 -20.68 -1.60 -5.61
CA VAL A 511 -21.66 -0.76 -6.33
C VAL A 511 -20.97 0.09 -7.40
N LEU A 512 -19.85 0.75 -7.07
CA LEU A 512 -19.06 1.54 -8.03
C LEU A 512 -18.56 0.69 -9.21
N LYS A 513 -18.17 -0.56 -8.97
CA LYS A 513 -17.78 -1.48 -10.04
C LYS A 513 -18.95 -1.80 -10.95
N LYS A 514 -20.14 -2.10 -10.40
CA LYS A 514 -21.36 -2.34 -11.19
C LYS A 514 -21.75 -1.13 -12.03
N GLU A 515 -21.66 0.08 -11.46
CA GLU A 515 -21.92 1.34 -12.17
C GLU A 515 -20.90 1.56 -13.31
N ARG A 516 -19.60 1.35 -13.06
CA ARG A 516 -18.56 1.42 -14.11
C ARG A 516 -18.82 0.44 -15.24
N ASP A 517 -19.17 -0.80 -14.92
CA ASP A 517 -19.50 -1.81 -15.93
C ASP A 517 -20.77 -1.44 -16.73
N ALA A 518 -21.76 -0.82 -16.08
CA ALA A 518 -22.96 -0.31 -16.75
C ALA A 518 -22.64 0.88 -17.67
N VAL A 519 -21.82 1.83 -17.22
CA VAL A 519 -21.36 2.95 -18.03
C VAL A 519 -20.56 2.46 -19.24
N ALA A 520 -19.63 1.51 -19.05
CA ALA A 520 -18.85 0.94 -20.15
C ALA A 520 -19.75 0.27 -21.22
N ARG A 521 -20.77 -0.48 -20.78
CA ARG A 521 -21.77 -1.07 -21.68
C ARG A 521 -22.55 0.02 -22.43
N LEU A 522 -23.03 1.05 -21.72
CA LEU A 522 -23.75 2.16 -22.33
C LEU A 522 -22.88 2.90 -23.35
N THR A 523 -21.63 3.22 -23.04
CA THR A 523 -20.69 3.85 -23.96
C THR A 523 -20.49 3.01 -25.22
N SER A 524 -20.33 1.69 -25.09
CA SER A 524 -20.23 0.78 -26.24
C SER A 524 -21.51 0.80 -27.09
N THR A 525 -22.70 0.82 -26.47
CA THR A 525 -23.96 0.93 -27.22
C THR A 525 -24.07 2.26 -27.95
N VAL A 526 -23.72 3.38 -27.31
CA VAL A 526 -23.73 4.72 -27.92
C VAL A 526 -22.75 4.81 -29.10
N GLN A 527 -21.57 4.19 -28.98
CA GLN A 527 -20.63 4.12 -30.10
C GLN A 527 -21.21 3.34 -31.29
N LYS A 528 -21.84 2.19 -31.04
CA LYS A 528 -22.49 1.40 -32.10
C LYS A 528 -23.62 2.16 -32.77
N THR A 529 -24.47 2.85 -32.00
CA THR A 529 -25.56 3.65 -32.58
C THR A 529 -25.02 4.82 -33.39
N ARG A 530 -23.94 5.48 -32.92
CA ARG A 530 -23.30 6.57 -33.66
C ARG A 530 -22.73 6.10 -34.99
N ILE A 531 -22.05 4.96 -35.02
CA ILE A 531 -21.53 4.37 -36.28
C ILE A 531 -22.70 4.06 -37.24
N ALA A 532 -23.81 3.52 -36.71
CA ALA A 532 -25.00 3.27 -37.53
C ALA A 532 -25.65 4.56 -38.06
N GLU A 533 -25.74 5.62 -37.25
CA GLU A 533 -26.21 6.94 -37.68
C GLU A 533 -25.33 7.54 -38.77
N ASP A 534 -24.01 7.47 -38.61
CA ASP A 534 -23.05 7.99 -39.59
C ASP A 534 -23.14 7.21 -40.93
N ALA A 535 -23.35 5.89 -40.87
CA ALA A 535 -23.60 5.07 -42.06
C ALA A 535 -24.92 5.43 -42.77
N LEU A 536 -26.00 5.64 -42.01
CA LEU A 536 -27.28 6.08 -42.57
C LEU A 536 -27.19 7.47 -43.20
N ARG A 537 -26.42 8.39 -42.59
CA ARG A 537 -26.18 9.73 -43.16
C ARG A 537 -25.43 9.65 -44.48
N ALA A 538 -24.38 8.84 -44.56
CA ALA A 538 -23.64 8.63 -45.80
C ALA A 538 -24.55 8.05 -46.91
N GLU A 539 -25.45 7.13 -46.57
CA GLU A 539 -26.41 6.59 -47.53
C GLU A 539 -27.45 7.62 -47.98
N ILE A 540 -27.94 8.48 -47.07
CA ILE A 540 -28.82 9.60 -47.44
C ILE A 540 -28.09 10.56 -48.37
N GLU A 541 -26.85 10.92 -48.09
CA GLU A 541 -26.05 11.78 -48.96
C GLU A 541 -25.85 11.15 -50.35
N ARG A 542 -25.57 9.84 -50.42
CA ARG A 542 -25.46 9.10 -51.68
C ARG A 542 -26.77 9.13 -52.48
N LEU A 543 -27.89 8.78 -51.85
CA LEU A 543 -29.20 8.78 -52.48
C LEU A 543 -29.63 10.19 -52.92
N THR A 544 -29.25 11.21 -52.16
CA THR A 544 -29.52 12.61 -52.53
C THR A 544 -28.71 13.00 -53.76
N ALA A 545 -27.44 12.59 -53.85
CA ALA A 545 -26.62 12.82 -55.04
C ALA A 545 -27.21 12.13 -56.29
N GLU A 546 -27.62 10.87 -56.15
CA GLU A 546 -28.28 10.12 -57.24
C GLU A 546 -29.61 10.77 -57.67
N LEU A 547 -30.39 11.30 -56.71
CA LEU A 547 -31.61 12.06 -57.02
C LEU A 547 -31.31 13.31 -57.84
N THR A 548 -30.29 14.09 -57.45
CA THR A 548 -29.91 15.30 -58.20
C THR A 548 -29.40 14.98 -59.61
N GLU A 549 -28.79 13.81 -59.80
CA GLU A 549 -28.39 13.34 -61.12
C GLU A 549 -29.61 12.93 -61.97
N ALA A 550 -30.59 12.26 -61.37
CA ALA A 550 -31.85 11.92 -62.02
C ALA A 550 -32.66 13.16 -62.45
N GLU A 551 -32.68 14.21 -61.62
CA GLU A 551 -33.32 15.50 -61.94
C GLU A 551 -32.73 16.12 -63.22
N ARG A 552 -31.41 16.02 -63.44
CA ARG A 552 -30.79 16.49 -64.70
C ARG A 552 -31.27 15.75 -65.93
N PHE A 553 -31.49 14.44 -65.83
CA PHE A 553 -32.04 13.66 -66.94
C PHE A 553 -33.50 14.04 -67.23
N GLN A 554 -34.28 14.36 -66.19
CA GLN A 554 -35.64 14.86 -66.33
C GLN A 554 -35.67 16.23 -67.03
N GLU A 555 -34.79 17.15 -66.65
CA GLU A 555 -34.65 18.45 -67.33
C GLU A 555 -34.25 18.28 -68.80
N ALA A 556 -33.29 17.39 -69.10
CA ALA A 556 -32.89 17.09 -70.47
C ALA A 556 -34.04 16.51 -71.31
N TYR A 557 -34.88 15.64 -70.72
CA TYR A 557 -36.06 15.09 -71.38
C TYR A 557 -37.09 16.18 -71.71
N TYR A 558 -37.38 17.08 -70.77
CA TYR A 558 -38.32 18.18 -71.03
C TYR A 558 -37.81 19.14 -72.09
N SER A 559 -36.53 19.50 -72.04
CA SER A 559 -35.90 20.33 -73.06
C SER A 559 -36.03 19.71 -74.46
N LEU A 560 -35.76 18.40 -74.58
CA LEU A 560 -35.94 17.68 -75.84
C LEU A 560 -37.41 17.65 -76.30
N SER A 561 -38.35 17.48 -75.37
CA SER A 561 -39.78 17.53 -75.68
C SER A 561 -40.22 18.90 -76.18
N GLU A 562 -39.69 19.98 -75.62
CA GLU A 562 -39.96 21.35 -76.09
C GLU A 562 -39.38 21.57 -77.49
N GLU A 563 -38.15 21.12 -77.77
CA GLU A 563 -37.55 21.19 -79.11
C GLU A 563 -38.38 20.43 -80.14
N VAL A 564 -38.81 19.20 -79.82
CA VAL A 564 -39.69 18.42 -80.70
C VAL A 564 -41.02 19.13 -80.92
N GLY A 565 -41.60 19.75 -79.88
CA GLY A 565 -42.80 20.58 -80.00
C GLY A 565 -42.61 21.77 -80.95
N ALA A 566 -41.50 22.49 -80.81
CA ALA A 566 -41.14 23.61 -81.69
C ALA A 566 -40.91 23.17 -83.15
N LEU A 567 -40.35 21.97 -83.37
CA LEU A 567 -40.20 21.41 -84.71
C LEU A 567 -41.55 21.07 -85.35
N ILE A 568 -42.50 20.52 -84.58
CA ILE A 568 -43.85 20.22 -85.07
C ILE A 568 -44.57 21.49 -85.50
N THR A 569 -44.54 22.56 -84.69
CA THR A 569 -45.19 23.82 -85.03
C THR A 569 -44.54 24.50 -86.25
N ARG A 570 -43.21 24.43 -86.38
CA ARG A 570 -42.51 24.91 -87.57
C ARG A 570 -42.91 24.14 -88.82
N ASN A 571 -43.10 22.82 -88.71
CA ASN A 571 -43.52 21.99 -89.83
C ASN A 571 -44.96 22.29 -90.26
N GLN A 572 -45.87 22.49 -89.28
CA GLN A 572 -47.25 22.93 -89.55
C GLN A 572 -47.30 24.27 -90.29
N LEU A 573 -46.51 25.26 -89.87
CA LEU A 573 -46.42 26.55 -90.57
C LEU A 573 -45.91 26.39 -92.01
N ALA A 574 -44.92 25.52 -92.24
CA ALA A 574 -44.42 25.23 -93.58
C ALA A 574 -45.48 24.56 -94.47
N GLU A 575 -46.29 23.65 -93.92
CA GLU A 575 -47.42 23.03 -94.62
C GLU A 575 -48.50 24.06 -94.98
N GLU A 576 -48.86 24.95 -94.05
CA GLU A 576 -49.82 26.03 -94.31
C GLU A 576 -49.36 26.99 -95.41
N GLU A 577 -48.07 27.34 -95.44
CA GLU A 577 -47.48 28.15 -96.50
C GLU A 577 -47.49 27.42 -97.85
N ALA A 578 -47.15 26.13 -97.86
CA ALA A 578 -47.22 25.31 -99.07
C ALA A 578 -48.66 25.22 -99.63
N GLU A 579 -49.66 25.08 -98.76
CA GLU A 579 -51.07 25.10 -99.15
C GLU A 579 -51.52 26.45 -99.72
N LYS A 580 -51.10 27.57 -99.11
CA LYS A 580 -51.39 28.91 -99.63
C LYS A 580 -50.79 29.11 -101.02
N ILE A 581 -49.54 28.68 -101.22
CA ILE A 581 -48.88 28.74 -102.53
C ILE A 581 -49.60 27.84 -103.54
N SER A 582 -50.03 26.64 -103.14
CA SER A 582 -50.80 25.72 -103.99
C SER A 582 -52.14 26.33 -104.44
N LYS A 583 -52.89 26.94 -103.52
CA LYS A 583 -54.16 27.64 -103.83
C LYS A 583 -53.95 28.80 -104.79
N PHE A 584 -52.91 29.60 -104.56
CA PHE A 584 -52.56 30.72 -105.43
C PHE A 584 -52.10 30.26 -106.83
N ASN A 585 -51.31 29.19 -106.92
CA ASN A 585 -50.93 28.57 -108.20
C ASN A 585 -52.14 28.03 -108.97
N ALA A 586 -53.13 27.45 -108.28
CA ALA A 586 -54.38 26.98 -108.88
C ALA A 586 -55.20 28.16 -109.45
N GLU A 587 -55.24 29.30 -108.75
CA GLU A 587 -55.92 30.52 -109.20
C GLU A 587 -55.28 31.08 -110.48
N ILE A 588 -53.95 31.06 -110.59
CA ILE A 588 -53.22 31.49 -111.81
C ILE A 588 -53.52 30.59 -113.01
N LEU A 589 -53.62 29.27 -112.80
CA LEU A 589 -53.87 28.30 -113.87
C LEU A 589 -55.32 28.33 -114.40
N GLY A 590 -56.27 28.89 -113.64
CA GLY A 590 -57.67 28.98 -114.03
C GLY A 590 -58.01 30.05 -115.07
N HIS A 591 -57.14 31.05 -115.30
CA HIS A 591 -57.45 32.18 -116.20
C HIS A 591 -56.95 31.95 -117.65
N HIS A 592 -57.89 31.92 -118.61
CA HIS A 592 -57.62 31.74 -120.05
C HIS A 592 -57.31 33.05 -120.81
N ASN A 593 -57.23 34.21 -120.15
CA ASN A 593 -56.93 35.49 -120.80
C ASN A 593 -55.43 35.87 -120.67
N PRO A 594 -54.67 35.96 -121.77
CA PRO A 594 -53.22 36.19 -121.74
C PRO A 594 -52.82 37.56 -121.16
N ALA A 595 -53.67 38.59 -121.25
CA ALA A 595 -53.36 39.93 -120.71
C ALA A 595 -53.40 39.98 -119.18
N GLN A 596 -54.28 39.18 -118.55
CA GLN A 596 -54.37 39.08 -117.09
C GLN A 596 -53.20 38.28 -116.50
N ARG A 597 -52.72 37.23 -117.18
CA ARG A 597 -51.51 36.47 -116.75
C ARG A 597 -50.27 37.35 -116.67
N ILE A 598 -50.07 38.29 -117.60
CA ILE A 598 -48.93 39.22 -117.55
C ILE A 598 -49.05 40.15 -116.33
N MET A 599 -50.24 40.68 -116.05
CA MET A 599 -50.47 41.50 -114.85
C MET A 599 -50.26 40.72 -113.55
N TYR A 600 -50.72 39.47 -113.46
CA TYR A 600 -50.48 38.61 -112.30
C TYR A 600 -49.00 38.26 -112.15
N VAL A 601 -48.28 37.96 -113.25
CA VAL A 601 -46.83 37.72 -113.19
C VAL A 601 -46.06 38.96 -112.75
N ASP A 602 -46.45 40.16 -113.20
CA ASP A 602 -45.83 41.41 -112.73
C ASP A 602 -46.22 41.79 -111.30
N ARG A 603 -47.43 41.40 -110.86
CA ARG A 603 -47.84 41.50 -109.46
C ARG A 603 -47.04 40.54 -108.60
N ILE A 604 -46.85 39.29 -109.03
CA ILE A 604 -46.01 38.27 -108.38
C ILE A 604 -44.56 38.73 -108.32
N ARG A 605 -44.02 39.33 -109.38
CA ARG A 605 -42.64 39.86 -109.36
C ARG A 605 -42.49 40.99 -108.33
N ARG A 606 -43.50 41.85 -108.18
CA ARG A 606 -43.53 42.90 -107.15
C ARG A 606 -43.69 42.33 -105.75
N GLU A 607 -44.65 41.44 -105.53
CA GLU A 607 -44.88 40.78 -104.24
C GLU A 607 -43.68 39.91 -103.83
N LEU A 608 -43.00 39.25 -104.79
CA LEU A 608 -41.78 38.49 -104.54
C LEU A 608 -40.59 39.42 -104.26
N ALA A 609 -40.48 40.57 -104.93
CA ALA A 609 -39.47 41.57 -104.61
C ALA A 609 -39.70 42.18 -103.22
N GLU A 610 -40.94 42.47 -102.86
CA GLU A 610 -41.34 42.93 -101.52
C GLU A 610 -41.09 41.87 -100.46
N ALA A 611 -41.46 40.61 -100.70
CA ALA A 611 -41.18 39.50 -99.79
C ALA A 611 -39.68 39.28 -99.61
N LYS A 612 -38.89 39.36 -100.70
CA LYS A 612 -37.42 39.26 -100.63
C LYS A 612 -36.81 40.41 -99.85
N HIS A 613 -37.33 41.62 -100.02
CA HIS A 613 -36.90 42.78 -99.23
C HIS A 613 -37.26 42.61 -97.74
N LYS A 614 -38.46 42.11 -97.44
CA LYS A 614 -38.93 41.86 -96.08
C LYS A 614 -38.15 40.73 -95.40
N ILE A 615 -37.83 39.66 -96.11
CA ILE A 615 -36.94 38.58 -95.62
C ILE A 615 -35.55 39.14 -95.33
N ALA A 616 -34.98 39.95 -96.22
CA ALA A 616 -33.68 40.57 -95.98
C ALA A 616 -33.71 41.51 -94.75
N GLN A 617 -34.79 42.26 -94.56
CA GLN A 617 -34.99 43.10 -93.39
C GLN A 617 -35.12 42.28 -92.10
N LEU A 618 -35.96 41.24 -92.09
CA LEU A 618 -36.12 40.35 -90.93
C LEU A 618 -34.84 39.59 -90.61
N THR A 619 -34.04 39.21 -91.61
CA THR A 619 -32.74 38.55 -91.40
C THR A 619 -31.77 39.50 -90.70
N ARG A 620 -31.73 40.77 -91.11
CA ARG A 620 -30.90 41.79 -90.46
C ARG A 620 -31.39 42.11 -89.04
N GLU A 621 -32.70 42.17 -88.83
CA GLU A 621 -33.29 42.34 -87.49
C GLU A 621 -32.94 41.14 -86.59
N HIS A 622 -32.98 39.91 -87.11
CA HIS A 622 -32.57 38.71 -86.39
C HIS A 622 -31.08 38.71 -86.03
N GLU A 623 -30.19 39.08 -86.97
CA GLU A 623 -28.75 39.24 -86.71
C GLU A 623 -28.48 40.30 -85.62
N ASN A 624 -29.20 41.42 -85.66
CA ASN A 624 -29.10 42.45 -84.61
C ASN A 624 -29.57 41.93 -83.24
N VAL A 625 -30.66 41.16 -83.18
CA VAL A 625 -31.16 40.57 -81.93
C VAL A 625 -30.18 39.52 -81.40
N LEU A 626 -29.57 38.71 -82.26
CA LEU A 626 -28.53 37.76 -81.86
C LEU A 626 -27.30 38.47 -81.29
N ALA A 627 -26.81 39.52 -81.95
CA ALA A 627 -25.70 40.32 -81.44
C ALA A 627 -26.04 40.93 -80.07
N HIS A 628 -27.27 41.42 -79.88
CA HIS A 628 -27.71 41.95 -78.59
C HIS A 628 -27.81 40.87 -77.50
N ASN A 629 -28.18 39.64 -77.87
CA ASN A 629 -28.23 38.52 -76.95
C ASN A 629 -26.81 38.07 -76.54
N GLU A 630 -25.85 38.09 -77.47
CA GLU A 630 -24.43 37.86 -77.18
C GLU A 630 -23.87 38.94 -76.23
N ASP A 631 -24.20 40.22 -76.45
CA ASP A 631 -23.82 41.31 -75.53
C ASP A 631 -24.41 41.11 -74.13
N LEU A 632 -25.69 40.75 -74.04
CA LEU A 632 -26.36 40.46 -72.76
C LEU A 632 -25.78 39.22 -72.07
N GLN A 633 -25.41 38.18 -72.81
CA GLN A 633 -24.73 37.01 -72.27
C GLN A 633 -23.33 37.36 -71.76
N HIS A 634 -22.58 38.20 -72.48
CA HIS A 634 -21.31 38.74 -72.01
C HIS A 634 -21.47 39.60 -70.74
N GLU A 635 -22.56 40.37 -70.63
CA GLU A 635 -22.87 41.12 -69.43
C GLU A 635 -23.22 40.21 -68.25
N ILE A 636 -24.02 39.16 -68.47
CA ILE A 636 -24.36 38.15 -67.47
C ILE A 636 -23.11 37.38 -67.00
N ASP A 637 -22.19 37.06 -67.90
CA ASP A 637 -20.93 36.40 -67.55
C ASP A 637 -20.01 37.31 -66.73
N MET A 638 -20.04 38.63 -66.92
CA MET A 638 -19.39 39.58 -66.00
C MET A 638 -20.03 39.57 -64.60
N TYR A 639 -21.35 39.34 -64.50
CA TYR A 639 -22.06 39.25 -63.22
C TYR A 639 -21.96 37.87 -62.54
N LYS A 640 -21.48 36.83 -63.24
CA LYS A 640 -21.20 35.52 -62.64
C LYS A 640 -19.96 35.58 -61.77
N SER A 641 -20.14 35.62 -60.45
CA SER A 641 -19.04 35.61 -59.49
C SER A 641 -18.14 34.38 -59.67
N VAL A 642 -16.88 34.59 -60.05
CA VAL A 642 -15.83 33.58 -60.03
C VAL A 642 -15.70 33.05 -58.59
N ARG A 643 -16.00 31.76 -58.36
CA ARG A 643 -15.62 31.09 -57.11
C ARG A 643 -14.10 31.12 -57.02
N VAL A 644 -13.56 31.94 -56.12
CA VAL A 644 -12.14 31.96 -55.78
C VAL A 644 -11.82 30.65 -55.04
N PRO A 645 -10.92 29.78 -55.55
CA PRO A 645 -10.41 28.63 -54.80
C PRO A 645 -9.80 29.10 -53.47
N GLN A 646 -9.99 28.32 -52.40
CA GLN A 646 -9.72 28.74 -51.01
C GLN A 646 -8.26 29.13 -50.71
N GLU A 647 -7.33 29.02 -51.66
CA GLU A 647 -5.90 29.26 -51.46
C GLU A 647 -5.49 30.75 -51.52
N ASN A 648 -6.32 31.63 -52.11
CA ASN A 648 -5.95 33.03 -52.35
C ASN A 648 -6.86 34.05 -51.67
N LYS A 649 -7.06 33.93 -50.35
CA LYS A 649 -7.68 35.01 -49.55
C LYS A 649 -6.63 35.71 -48.68
N PRO A 650 -6.42 37.04 -48.81
CA PRO A 650 -5.48 37.75 -47.96
C PRO A 650 -6.00 37.79 -46.52
N ARG A 651 -5.18 37.33 -45.58
CA ARG A 651 -5.49 37.27 -44.15
C ARG A 651 -5.50 38.68 -43.55
N THR A 652 -6.66 39.15 -43.09
CA THR A 652 -6.75 40.30 -42.18
C THR A 652 -6.97 39.81 -40.75
N ALA A 653 -6.12 40.30 -39.85
CA ALA A 653 -6.12 39.95 -38.44
C ALA A 653 -7.16 40.79 -37.68
N LYS A 654 -8.10 40.12 -36.99
CA LYS A 654 -8.47 40.43 -35.59
C LYS A 654 -9.52 39.47 -35.01
N THR A 655 -9.27 39.14 -33.73
CA THR A 655 -10.15 38.61 -32.67
C THR A 655 -10.81 37.25 -32.86
N ARG A 656 -10.13 36.19 -32.40
CA ARG A 656 -10.74 34.91 -32.05
C ARG A 656 -10.72 34.71 -30.53
N VAL A 657 -11.91 34.63 -29.92
CA VAL A 657 -12.13 34.12 -28.57
C VAL A 657 -11.96 32.60 -28.59
N GLY A 658 -11.17 32.08 -27.65
CA GLY A 658 -10.75 30.67 -27.62
C GLY A 658 -11.83 29.69 -27.16
N ARG A 659 -11.81 28.51 -27.77
CA ARG A 659 -12.21 27.24 -27.15
C ARG A 659 -11.10 26.21 -27.40
N PRO A 660 -10.71 25.39 -26.40
CA PRO A 660 -9.62 24.42 -26.54
C PRO A 660 -10.03 23.23 -27.42
N PRO A 661 -9.12 22.68 -28.25
CA PRO A 661 -9.42 21.52 -29.09
C PRO A 661 -9.24 20.20 -28.33
N LEU A 662 -10.15 19.26 -28.58
CA LEU A 662 -10.00 17.85 -28.23
C LEU A 662 -9.02 17.20 -29.21
N VAL A 663 -8.02 16.53 -28.66
CA VAL A 663 -7.00 15.75 -29.35
C VAL A 663 -7.65 14.49 -29.94
N ASN A 664 -7.63 14.37 -31.27
CA ASN A 664 -7.80 13.10 -31.96
C ASN A 664 -6.43 12.45 -32.13
N LEU A 665 -6.26 11.30 -31.47
CA LEU A 665 -5.14 10.39 -31.67
C LEU A 665 -5.57 9.36 -32.72
N GLY A 666 -4.88 9.35 -33.85
CA GLY A 666 -5.07 8.33 -34.89
C GLY A 666 -4.18 8.64 -36.07
N ASN A 667 -2.97 8.06 -36.08
CA ASN A 667 -2.21 7.67 -37.27
C ASN A 667 -0.91 6.98 -36.84
N SER A 668 -0.98 5.65 -36.76
CA SER A 668 0.18 4.77 -36.89
C SER A 668 0.05 4.05 -38.22
N LEU A 669 1.14 4.07 -39.00
CA LEU A 669 1.43 3.41 -40.29
C LEU A 669 1.81 4.45 -41.33
N ASN A 670 3.13 4.71 -41.45
CA ASN A 670 3.76 4.52 -42.73
C ASN A 670 5.27 4.32 -42.61
N ILE A 671 5.68 3.28 -43.33
CA ILE A 671 7.03 2.81 -43.60
C ILE A 671 7.69 3.75 -44.61
N ASP A 672 8.97 4.02 -44.39
CA ASP A 672 9.86 4.76 -45.27
C ASP A 672 10.00 4.10 -46.64
N THR A 673 9.83 4.89 -47.71
CA THR A 673 10.50 4.66 -48.98
C THR A 673 11.04 5.98 -49.52
N ARG A 674 12.37 6.15 -49.43
CA ARG A 674 13.10 7.22 -50.11
C ARG A 674 13.37 6.84 -51.56
N SER A 675 13.08 7.82 -52.42
CA SER A 675 13.45 7.96 -53.82
C SER A 675 14.96 7.76 -54.05
N SER A 676 15.30 7.02 -55.11
CA SER A 676 16.48 7.34 -55.92
C SER A 676 16.19 7.06 -57.41
N HIS A 677 16.33 8.11 -58.21
CA HIS A 677 16.42 8.05 -59.66
C HIS A 677 17.77 7.42 -60.06
N ALA A 678 17.76 6.47 -60.99
CA ALA A 678 18.65 6.50 -62.15
C ALA A 678 18.26 5.43 -63.17
N THR A 679 18.25 5.88 -64.41
CA THR A 679 17.87 5.20 -65.64
C THR A 679 18.90 4.15 -66.07
N SER A 680 18.40 3.04 -66.63
CA SER A 680 18.87 2.37 -67.86
C SER A 680 19.13 0.85 -67.76
N VAL A 681 18.22 0.13 -68.42
CA VAL A 681 18.47 -0.89 -69.47
C VAL A 681 19.14 -2.23 -69.11
N ALA A 682 18.38 -3.28 -69.47
CA ALA A 682 18.78 -4.60 -69.98
C ALA A 682 19.04 -5.79 -69.01
N PHE A 683 18.01 -6.64 -68.99
CA PHE A 683 18.02 -8.06 -69.40
C PHE A 683 18.48 -9.20 -68.45
N SER A 684 17.62 -10.24 -68.49
CA SER A 684 17.81 -11.69 -68.22
C SER A 684 17.96 -12.22 -66.78
N LYS A 685 16.81 -12.66 -66.24
CA LYS A 685 16.51 -13.99 -65.65
C LYS A 685 17.44 -15.17 -66.04
N PRO A 686 17.37 -16.35 -65.38
CA PRO A 686 17.43 -16.68 -63.94
C PRO A 686 18.30 -17.96 -63.71
N HIS A 687 18.45 -18.49 -62.48
CA HIS A 687 18.18 -19.90 -62.13
C HIS A 687 18.79 -20.44 -60.82
N PHE A 688 17.96 -21.28 -60.17
CA PHE A 688 18.23 -22.49 -59.38
C PHE A 688 18.84 -22.40 -57.96
N GLU A 689 17.95 -22.41 -56.97
CA GLU A 689 17.71 -23.46 -55.93
C GLU A 689 18.45 -24.84 -56.10
N PRO A 690 18.36 -25.80 -55.15
CA PRO A 690 18.11 -25.73 -53.69
C PRO A 690 19.00 -26.76 -52.91
N LEU A 691 18.63 -27.01 -51.63
CA LEU A 691 18.65 -28.28 -50.86
C LEU A 691 19.36 -28.11 -49.49
N LEU A 692 18.56 -28.14 -48.40
CA LEU A 692 18.30 -29.29 -47.50
C LEU A 692 19.25 -29.21 -46.28
N GLU A 693 18.90 -29.48 -45.02
CA GLU A 693 17.72 -30.07 -44.39
C GLU A 693 17.89 -29.97 -42.87
N TYR A 694 16.78 -29.68 -42.18
CA TYR A 694 16.33 -30.14 -40.86
C TYR A 694 17.28 -30.85 -39.87
N ARG A 695 17.27 -30.45 -38.57
CA ARG A 695 16.43 -31.06 -37.50
C ARG A 695 16.92 -30.77 -36.05
N GLU A 696 16.14 -29.98 -35.32
CA GLU A 696 15.42 -30.28 -34.04
C GLU A 696 16.09 -31.08 -32.89
N GLY A 697 16.01 -30.57 -31.64
CA GLY A 697 16.27 -31.34 -30.42
C GLY A 697 16.48 -30.57 -29.09
N ASP A 698 15.46 -29.86 -28.61
CA ASP A 698 15.03 -29.53 -27.24
C ASP A 698 15.94 -29.42 -25.97
N MET A 699 15.66 -28.31 -25.26
CA MET A 699 15.51 -28.06 -23.80
C MET A 699 16.70 -28.08 -22.82
N THR A 700 16.95 -26.95 -22.15
CA THR A 700 16.40 -26.64 -20.80
C THR A 700 16.75 -25.20 -20.38
N THR A 701 15.84 -24.58 -19.62
CA THR A 701 15.86 -23.19 -19.13
C THR A 701 16.75 -23.02 -17.91
N ASP A 702 17.73 -22.09 -17.94
CA ASP A 702 18.30 -21.48 -16.72
C ASP A 702 19.04 -20.13 -16.92
N GLU A 703 18.95 -19.46 -18.07
CA GLU A 703 19.77 -18.26 -18.37
C GLU A 703 18.98 -16.99 -18.73
N LEU A 704 17.92 -16.65 -17.97
CA LEU A 704 17.13 -15.43 -18.24
C LEU A 704 16.94 -14.49 -17.02
N ILE A 705 17.90 -14.45 -16.08
CA ILE A 705 17.89 -13.44 -14.99
C ILE A 705 19.23 -12.64 -14.90
N ASP A 706 20.17 -12.83 -15.81
CA ASP A 706 21.45 -12.10 -15.77
C ASP A 706 21.45 -10.73 -16.49
N GLU A 707 20.33 -10.31 -17.10
CA GLU A 707 20.32 -9.12 -17.98
C GLU A 707 19.66 -7.86 -17.39
N TYR A 708 19.12 -7.88 -16.17
CA TYR A 708 18.45 -6.69 -15.59
C TYR A 708 19.12 -6.07 -14.35
N ALA A 709 20.12 -6.72 -13.75
CA ALA A 709 20.85 -6.15 -12.60
C ALA A 709 22.13 -5.39 -12.98
N PHE A 710 22.44 -5.29 -14.28
CA PHE A 710 23.68 -4.68 -14.77
C PHE A 710 23.51 -3.25 -15.31
N GLU A 711 22.28 -2.75 -15.48
CA GLU A 711 22.03 -1.44 -16.10
C GLU A 711 21.90 -0.24 -15.14
N LEU A 712 21.85 -0.43 -13.81
CA LEU A 712 21.69 0.70 -12.87
C LEU A 712 23.00 1.17 -12.20
N THR A 713 24.17 0.76 -12.69
CA THR A 713 25.48 1.24 -12.19
C THR A 713 26.50 1.54 -13.31
N ILE A 714 26.04 1.84 -14.53
CA ILE A 714 26.92 2.29 -15.62
C ILE A 714 26.35 3.56 -16.27
N MET A 715 26.52 4.69 -15.59
CA MET A 715 26.63 6.02 -16.23
C MET A 715 27.75 6.81 -15.55
N ALA A 716 28.96 6.29 -15.67
CA ALA A 716 30.20 7.07 -15.59
C ALA A 716 31.28 6.28 -16.35
N THR A 717 31.45 6.61 -17.62
CA THR A 717 32.55 6.11 -18.46
C THR A 717 33.89 6.60 -17.89
N PRO A 718 34.89 5.74 -17.66
CA PRO A 718 36.25 6.19 -17.39
C PRO A 718 36.99 6.45 -18.73
N PRO A 719 37.79 7.52 -18.86
CA PRO A 719 38.68 7.72 -20.00
C PRO A 719 39.91 6.80 -19.90
N PRO A 720 40.68 6.62 -21.00
CA PRO A 720 41.56 5.47 -21.15
C PRO A 720 42.85 5.56 -20.33
N ASP A 721 43.41 4.37 -20.11
CA ASP A 721 44.56 4.01 -19.28
C ASP A 721 45.66 5.08 -19.13
N ARG A 722 45.79 5.58 -17.90
CA ARG A 722 47.07 6.01 -17.34
C ARG A 722 47.47 5.00 -16.28
N VAL A 723 48.53 4.23 -16.56
CA VAL A 723 49.24 3.41 -15.56
C VAL A 723 49.69 4.33 -14.42
N ARG A 724 48.88 4.44 -13.37
CA ARG A 724 49.24 5.18 -12.15
C ARG A 724 50.24 4.32 -11.38
N LYS A 725 51.49 4.82 -11.27
CA LYS A 725 52.54 4.25 -10.41
C LYS A 725 51.99 4.01 -9.00
N PRO A 726 52.40 2.93 -8.29
CA PRO A 726 51.96 2.68 -6.94
C PRO A 726 52.44 3.83 -6.04
N GLN A 727 51.52 4.69 -5.59
CA GLN A 727 51.81 5.67 -4.55
C GLN A 727 52.26 4.90 -3.31
N THR A 728 53.55 4.99 -2.99
CA THR A 728 54.12 4.51 -1.74
C THR A 728 53.60 5.42 -0.63
N THR A 729 52.73 4.89 0.24
CA THR A 729 52.30 5.62 1.44
C THR A 729 53.54 6.02 2.24
N PRO A 730 53.67 7.29 2.68
CA PRO A 730 54.79 7.73 3.51
C PRO A 730 54.97 6.82 4.72
N VAL A 731 56.21 6.55 5.14
CA VAL A 731 56.51 5.64 6.26
C VAL A 731 55.78 6.05 7.54
N LEU A 732 55.66 7.36 7.79
CA LEU A 732 54.91 7.91 8.91
C LEU A 732 53.40 7.59 8.84
N VAL A 733 52.79 7.73 7.66
CA VAL A 733 51.37 7.38 7.45
C VAL A 733 51.17 5.88 7.64
N LYS A 734 52.11 5.07 7.14
CA LYS A 734 52.07 3.62 7.32
C LYS A 734 52.20 3.21 8.79
N ALA A 735 53.13 3.81 9.53
CA ALA A 735 53.29 3.58 10.97
C ALA A 735 52.05 4.01 11.78
N TYR A 736 51.48 5.17 11.45
CA TYR A 736 50.22 5.62 12.03
C TYR A 736 49.07 4.66 11.73
N LEU A 737 48.90 4.20 10.48
CA LEU A 737 47.85 3.25 10.12
C LEU A 737 48.02 1.91 10.85
N VAL A 738 49.27 1.44 11.05
CA VAL A 738 49.53 0.25 11.87
C VAL A 738 49.11 0.50 13.31
N ALA A 739 49.52 1.62 13.91
CA ALA A 739 49.15 1.97 15.28
C ALA A 739 47.62 2.09 15.45
N TYR A 740 46.93 2.72 14.49
CA TYR A 740 45.47 2.81 14.46
C TYR A 740 44.81 1.43 14.43
N ASN A 741 45.22 0.55 13.51
CA ASN A 741 44.64 -0.80 13.42
C ASN A 741 44.92 -1.63 14.68
N VAL A 742 46.11 -1.50 15.30
CA VAL A 742 46.42 -2.16 16.58
C VAL A 742 45.55 -1.61 17.70
N ALA A 743 45.42 -0.28 17.82
CA ALA A 743 44.57 0.36 18.82
C ALA A 743 43.10 -0.05 18.66
N SER A 744 42.58 -0.05 17.42
CA SER A 744 41.22 -0.52 17.12
C SER A 744 41.04 -2.00 17.45
N THR A 745 42.04 -2.84 17.17
CA THR A 745 42.02 -4.26 17.57
C THR A 745 41.93 -4.40 19.08
N LEU A 746 42.74 -3.66 19.84
CA LEU A 746 42.71 -3.68 21.30
C LEU A 746 41.39 -3.16 21.87
N GLY A 747 40.83 -2.09 21.31
CA GLY A 747 39.54 -1.55 21.71
C GLY A 747 38.40 -2.54 21.51
N TRP A 748 38.33 -3.19 20.34
CA TRP A 748 37.31 -4.21 20.08
C TRP A 748 37.56 -5.52 20.83
N ALA A 749 38.82 -5.89 21.08
CA ALA A 749 39.16 -7.04 21.92
C ALA A 749 38.74 -6.79 23.37
N TYR A 750 38.93 -5.57 23.89
CA TYR A 750 38.46 -5.17 25.21
C TYR A 750 36.94 -5.28 25.32
N ILE A 751 36.20 -4.78 24.32
CA ILE A 751 34.73 -4.95 24.24
C ILE A 751 34.35 -6.43 24.20
N LEU A 752 35.01 -7.24 23.35
CA LEU A 752 34.74 -8.67 23.25
C LEU A 752 34.93 -9.37 24.60
N VAL A 753 36.05 -9.11 25.28
CA VAL A 753 36.34 -9.67 26.60
C VAL A 753 35.30 -9.24 27.62
N LEU A 754 34.94 -7.96 27.67
CA LEU A 754 33.89 -7.46 28.56
C LEU A 754 32.53 -8.11 28.27
N THR A 755 32.14 -8.25 27.01
CA THR A 755 30.89 -8.94 26.66
C THR A 755 30.92 -10.39 27.11
N LEU A 756 32.03 -11.12 26.91
CA LEU A 756 32.18 -12.50 27.34
C LEU A 756 32.16 -12.64 28.86
N ILE A 757 32.85 -11.75 29.59
CA ILE A 757 32.82 -11.72 31.06
C ILE A 757 31.39 -11.53 31.56
N HIS A 758 30.63 -10.59 30.97
CA HIS A 758 29.25 -10.32 31.34
C HIS A 758 28.29 -11.47 31.01
N LEU A 759 28.40 -12.04 29.79
CA LEU A 759 27.55 -13.15 29.32
C LEU A 759 27.77 -14.42 30.16
N PHE A 760 29.03 -14.74 30.49
CA PHE A 760 29.39 -15.95 31.23
C PHE A 760 29.51 -15.74 32.75
N ASN A 761 29.44 -14.50 33.25
CA ASN A 761 29.68 -14.11 34.65
C ASN A 761 31.01 -14.64 35.20
N LEU A 762 32.08 -14.40 34.46
CA LEU A 762 33.43 -14.84 34.84
C LEU A 762 33.99 -14.09 36.05
N ASP A 763 33.41 -12.94 36.39
CA ASP A 763 33.86 -12.01 37.41
C ASP A 763 32.96 -11.97 38.67
N GLY A 764 31.84 -12.71 38.66
CA GLY A 764 30.91 -12.77 39.79
C GLY A 764 30.07 -11.50 40.00
N ALA A 765 30.36 -10.40 39.33
CA ALA A 765 29.65 -9.12 39.45
C ALA A 765 28.46 -8.97 38.49
N SER A 766 28.20 -9.98 37.65
CA SER A 766 27.11 -9.97 36.66
C SER A 766 25.84 -10.58 37.25
N ASP A 767 25.20 -9.83 38.16
CA ASP A 767 23.96 -10.24 38.82
C ASP A 767 22.78 -10.37 37.85
N THR A 768 21.95 -11.39 38.08
CA THR A 768 20.68 -11.58 37.37
C THR A 768 19.64 -10.60 37.91
N ILE A 769 19.68 -9.35 37.45
CA ILE A 769 18.63 -8.37 37.76
C ILE A 769 17.32 -8.87 37.13
N PRO A 770 16.20 -8.97 37.88
CA PRO A 770 14.89 -9.25 37.30
C PRO A 770 14.57 -8.20 36.24
N SER A 771 14.33 -8.63 35.00
CA SER A 771 14.09 -7.72 33.89
C SER A 771 12.93 -6.76 34.20
N PRO A 772 13.11 -5.43 34.10
CA PRO A 772 11.98 -4.52 34.12
C PRO A 772 11.16 -4.75 32.84
N HIS A 773 10.01 -5.40 33.01
CA HIS A 773 8.84 -5.35 32.12
C HIS A 773 9.09 -5.75 30.64
N GLY A 774 9.02 -7.05 30.37
CA GLY A 774 8.13 -7.56 29.31
C GLY A 774 8.53 -7.50 27.82
N HIS A 775 9.79 -7.21 27.45
CA HIS A 775 10.21 -7.19 26.03
C HIS A 775 11.36 -8.17 25.72
N THR A 776 10.99 -9.45 25.64
CA THR A 776 11.86 -10.58 25.30
C THR A 776 12.09 -10.64 23.77
N ALA A 777 13.24 -11.12 23.26
CA ALA A 777 13.44 -11.27 21.79
C ALA A 777 12.35 -12.10 21.11
N SER A 778 11.71 -13.01 21.85
CA SER A 778 10.54 -13.76 21.41
C SER A 778 9.31 -12.89 21.16
N SER A 779 9.10 -11.77 21.88
CA SER A 779 8.00 -10.84 21.61
C SER A 779 8.24 -10.00 20.35
N VAL A 780 9.51 -9.72 20.02
CA VAL A 780 9.88 -9.01 18.78
C VAL A 780 9.71 -9.95 17.59
N LEU A 781 10.18 -11.19 17.72
CA LEU A 781 10.01 -12.23 16.71
C LEU A 781 8.54 -12.64 16.53
N SER A 782 7.76 -12.76 17.61
CA SER A 782 6.33 -13.08 17.51
C SER A 782 5.56 -11.94 16.85
N ARG A 783 5.85 -10.67 17.16
CA ARG A 783 5.30 -9.50 16.44
C ARG A 783 5.60 -9.58 14.95
N PHE A 784 6.84 -9.89 14.57
CA PHE A 784 7.25 -10.01 13.17
C PHE A 784 6.61 -11.22 12.45
N VAL A 785 6.56 -12.39 13.10
CA VAL A 785 5.93 -13.58 12.52
C VAL A 785 4.42 -13.42 12.40
N SER A 786 3.79 -12.71 13.34
CA SER A 786 2.36 -12.38 13.27
C SER A 786 2.02 -11.35 12.20
N SER A 787 2.97 -10.49 11.81
CA SER A 787 2.77 -9.49 10.76
C SER A 787 2.96 -10.05 9.36
N LEU A 788 3.68 -11.16 9.18
CA LEU A 788 3.72 -11.90 7.91
C LEU A 788 2.51 -12.84 7.79
N SER A 789 1.76 -12.76 6.70
CA SER A 789 0.62 -13.64 6.36
C SER A 789 1.05 -15.06 5.97
N LEU A 790 1.86 -15.71 6.80
CA LEU A 790 2.43 -17.04 6.52
C LEU A 790 1.37 -18.17 6.65
N PRO A 791 1.49 -19.25 5.85
CA PRO A 791 0.63 -20.43 5.92
C PRO A 791 0.63 -21.07 7.31
N LYS A 792 -0.50 -21.66 7.73
CA LYS A 792 -0.71 -22.25 9.07
C LYS A 792 0.38 -23.27 9.49
N ALA A 793 1.02 -23.94 8.54
CA ALA A 793 2.12 -24.89 8.81
C ALA A 793 3.41 -24.20 9.30
N LEU A 794 3.66 -22.95 8.88
CA LEU A 794 4.78 -22.11 9.33
C LEU A 794 4.46 -21.30 10.60
N ARG A 795 3.20 -21.32 11.06
CA ARG A 795 2.78 -20.78 12.37
C ARG A 795 3.07 -21.71 13.54
N PHE A 796 3.80 -22.81 13.30
CA PHE A 796 4.25 -23.66 14.39
C PHE A 796 5.39 -22.95 15.13
N THR A 797 5.11 -22.58 16.38
CA THR A 797 6.07 -22.38 17.47
C THR A 797 6.53 -20.95 17.86
N THR A 798 5.63 -20.05 18.24
CA THR A 798 6.07 -18.79 18.91
C THR A 798 5.16 -18.30 20.06
N THR A 799 4.50 -19.21 20.79
CA THR A 799 3.66 -18.84 21.96
C THR A 799 4.23 -19.25 23.32
N SER A 800 5.27 -20.09 23.37
CA SER A 800 6.01 -20.35 24.61
C SER A 800 7.31 -19.55 24.59
N SER A 801 7.54 -18.69 25.59
CA SER A 801 8.78 -17.92 25.78
C SER A 801 9.99 -18.74 25.33
N PHE A 802 10.78 -18.21 24.39
CA PHE A 802 11.97 -18.87 23.83
C PHE A 802 12.92 -19.42 24.92
N GLU A 803 12.89 -18.79 26.10
CA GLU A 803 13.51 -19.25 27.36
C GLU A 803 13.19 -20.71 27.75
N SER A 804 11.96 -21.17 27.51
CA SER A 804 11.51 -22.55 27.82
C SER A 804 12.05 -23.62 26.85
N ARG A 805 12.56 -23.22 25.68
CA ARG A 805 13.19 -24.12 24.68
C ARG A 805 14.71 -24.13 24.71
N LEU A 806 15.31 -23.20 25.45
CA LEU A 806 16.76 -23.16 25.60
C LEU A 806 17.23 -24.25 26.58
N PRO A 807 18.34 -24.96 26.28
CA PRO A 807 19.01 -25.83 27.24
C PRO A 807 19.26 -25.11 28.58
N PRO A 808 19.19 -25.79 29.74
CA PRO A 808 19.35 -25.16 31.06
C PRO A 808 20.65 -24.33 31.20
N ALA A 809 21.72 -24.73 30.49
CA ALA A 809 22.99 -24.01 30.48
C ALA A 809 22.94 -22.64 29.76
N LEU A 810 22.01 -22.44 28.82
CA LEU A 810 21.89 -21.21 28.02
C LEU A 810 20.86 -20.22 28.58
N GLN A 811 19.97 -20.66 29.46
CA GLN A 811 19.04 -19.80 30.18
C GLN A 811 19.72 -18.68 30.99
N PRO A 812 20.78 -18.93 31.80
CA PRO A 812 21.47 -17.86 32.52
C PRO A 812 22.19 -16.89 31.58
N VAL A 813 22.76 -17.38 30.47
CA VAL A 813 23.40 -16.55 29.45
C VAL A 813 22.37 -15.63 28.77
N TYR A 814 21.19 -16.16 28.45
CA TYR A 814 20.09 -15.38 27.88
C TYR A 814 19.61 -14.29 28.84
N ARG A 815 19.41 -14.60 30.12
CA ARG A 815 19.01 -13.60 31.13
C ARG A 815 20.04 -12.50 31.35
N ARG A 816 21.34 -12.80 31.21
CA ARG A 816 22.42 -11.79 31.33
C ARG A 816 22.57 -10.95 30.06
N SER A 817 22.21 -11.50 28.91
CA SER A 817 22.29 -10.76 27.65
C SER A 817 21.36 -9.54 27.60
N THR A 818 20.28 -9.52 28.40
CA THR A 818 19.37 -8.37 28.53
C THR A 818 19.95 -7.22 29.33
N THR A 819 20.97 -7.47 30.16
CA THR A 819 21.65 -6.43 30.96
C THR A 819 23.00 -6.02 30.35
N ALA A 820 23.37 -6.55 29.19
CA ALA A 820 24.69 -6.31 28.57
C ALA A 820 24.93 -4.83 28.23
N TYR A 821 23.88 -4.04 28.00
CA TYR A 821 24.01 -2.62 27.69
C TYR A 821 24.63 -1.81 28.82
N SER A 822 24.23 -2.03 30.08
CA SER A 822 24.71 -1.22 31.21
C SER A 822 26.23 -1.33 31.38
N ARG A 823 26.79 -2.48 30.98
CA ARG A 823 28.19 -2.79 31.16
C ARG A 823 29.07 -2.47 29.95
N VAL A 824 28.56 -2.61 28.73
CA VAL A 824 29.37 -2.53 27.50
C VAL A 824 28.87 -1.48 26.51
N GLY A 825 27.68 -0.91 26.71
CA GLY A 825 27.06 0.09 25.83
C GLY A 825 27.91 1.34 25.62
N PRO A 826 28.26 2.10 26.68
CA PRO A 826 29.06 3.32 26.56
C PRO A 826 30.44 3.07 25.92
N GLN A 827 31.09 1.96 26.28
CA GLN A 827 32.40 1.58 25.74
C GLN A 827 32.31 1.25 24.26
N THR A 828 31.24 0.57 23.83
CA THR A 828 30.97 0.28 22.41
C THR A 828 30.72 1.56 21.62
N ALA A 829 29.94 2.51 22.15
CA ALA A 829 29.72 3.81 21.51
C ALA A 829 31.01 4.60 21.32
N PHE A 830 31.86 4.61 22.35
CA PHE A 830 33.15 5.28 22.30
C PHE A 830 34.09 4.67 21.25
N VAL A 831 34.28 3.34 21.26
CA VAL A 831 35.15 2.66 20.29
C VAL A 831 34.61 2.76 18.86
N GLN A 832 33.30 2.60 18.67
CA GLN A 832 32.66 2.73 17.35
C GLN A 832 32.81 4.15 16.77
N SER A 833 32.89 5.18 17.60
CA SER A 833 33.10 6.57 17.16
C SER A 833 34.45 6.78 16.48
N PHE A 834 35.49 6.01 16.86
CA PHE A 834 36.80 6.05 16.16
C PHE A 834 36.75 5.49 14.74
N ALA A 835 35.68 4.81 14.33
CA ALA A 835 35.48 4.38 12.94
C ALA A 835 35.28 5.58 11.98
N ILE A 836 34.92 6.77 12.49
CA ILE A 836 34.90 8.01 11.69
C ILE A 836 36.28 8.30 11.08
N LEU A 837 37.36 7.96 11.80
CA LEU A 837 38.71 8.13 11.28
C LEU A 837 38.96 7.28 10.03
N GLU A 838 38.27 6.15 9.83
CA GLU A 838 38.39 5.36 8.58
C GLU A 838 37.88 6.16 7.39
N VAL A 839 36.77 6.89 7.55
CA VAL A 839 36.23 7.76 6.51
C VAL A 839 37.23 8.87 6.20
N VAL A 840 37.87 9.44 7.23
CA VAL A 840 38.94 10.43 7.08
C VAL A 840 40.15 9.84 6.34
N HIS A 841 40.59 8.63 6.67
CA HIS A 841 41.72 7.98 5.99
C HIS A 841 41.44 7.71 4.51
N VAL A 842 40.21 7.35 4.16
CA VAL A 842 39.79 7.16 2.76
C VAL A 842 39.68 8.51 2.05
N LEU A 843 39.14 9.54 2.71
CA LEU A 843 39.02 10.90 2.17
C LEU A 843 40.39 11.54 1.90
N LEU A 844 41.37 11.30 2.77
CA LEU A 844 42.77 11.73 2.60
C LEU A 844 43.56 10.85 1.63
N GLY A 845 42.97 9.76 1.11
CA GLY A 845 43.62 8.83 0.18
C GLY A 845 44.69 7.94 0.80
N TRP A 846 44.76 7.85 2.13
CA TRP A 846 45.71 6.98 2.86
C TRP A 846 45.35 5.50 2.72
N VAL A 847 44.06 5.21 2.51
CA VAL A 847 43.52 3.86 2.30
C VAL A 847 42.73 3.83 0.99
N ARG A 848 42.96 2.80 0.17
CA ARG A 848 42.29 2.60 -1.12
C ARG A 848 40.96 1.87 -0.94
N SER A 849 39.90 2.62 -0.64
CA SER A 849 38.52 2.12 -0.58
C SER A 849 37.57 3.11 -1.25
N PRO A 850 36.39 2.67 -1.76
CA PRO A 850 35.38 3.60 -2.26
C PRO A 850 34.80 4.40 -1.08
N LEU A 851 34.92 5.73 -1.14
CA LEU A 851 34.48 6.64 -0.06
C LEU A 851 33.02 6.42 0.31
N GLN A 852 32.13 6.35 -0.69
CA GLN A 852 30.69 6.17 -0.47
C GLN A 852 30.38 4.90 0.31
N THR A 853 31.00 3.78 -0.06
CA THR A 853 30.77 2.49 0.62
C THR A 853 31.33 2.48 2.05
N THR A 854 32.48 3.12 2.29
CA THR A 854 33.09 3.20 3.62
C THR A 854 32.27 4.10 4.54
N ALA A 855 31.85 5.27 4.03
CA ALA A 855 31.01 6.21 4.75
C ALA A 855 29.65 5.60 5.11
N MET A 856 29.01 4.88 4.18
CA MET A 856 27.71 4.23 4.43
C MET A 856 27.82 3.11 5.48
N GLN A 857 28.88 2.31 5.45
CA GLN A 857 29.11 1.26 6.45
C GLN A 857 29.33 1.83 7.85
N VAL A 858 30.16 2.88 7.96
CA VAL A 858 30.45 3.54 9.24
C VAL A 858 29.22 4.28 9.76
N SER A 859 28.49 5.02 8.90
CA SER A 859 27.30 5.77 9.29
C SER A 859 26.17 4.85 9.74
N SER A 860 25.97 3.69 9.10
CA SER A 860 24.96 2.70 9.50
C SER A 860 25.17 2.23 10.95
N ARG A 861 26.42 1.91 11.32
CA ARG A 861 26.73 1.47 12.69
C ARG A 861 26.70 2.60 13.72
N LEU A 862 27.13 3.81 13.35
CA LEU A 862 27.00 4.99 14.21
C LEU A 862 25.53 5.34 14.46
N PHE A 863 24.69 5.26 13.43
CA PHE A 863 23.25 5.44 13.56
C PHE A 863 22.63 4.42 14.51
N LEU A 864 23.05 3.15 14.44
CA LEU A 864 22.58 2.14 15.39
C LEU A 864 22.97 2.45 16.82
N VAL A 865 24.24 2.79 17.09
CA VAL A 865 24.68 3.02 18.48
C VAL A 865 24.10 4.32 19.05
N TRP A 866 24.25 5.44 18.35
CA TRP A 866 23.85 6.76 18.84
C TRP A 866 22.40 7.10 18.55
N GLY A 867 21.85 6.67 17.41
CA GLY A 867 20.50 7.00 16.95
C GLY A 867 19.43 6.01 17.38
N VAL A 868 19.80 4.75 17.66
CA VAL A 868 18.84 3.69 18.04
C VAL A 868 19.07 3.24 19.48
N VAL A 869 20.26 2.77 19.83
CA VAL A 869 20.50 2.16 21.15
C VAL A 869 20.47 3.20 22.28
N GLU A 870 21.11 4.35 22.12
CA GLU A 870 21.10 5.42 23.15
C GLU A 870 19.71 6.08 23.29
N GLN A 871 18.98 6.25 22.18
CA GLN A 871 17.69 6.96 22.17
C GLN A 871 16.54 6.12 22.72
N PHE A 872 16.59 4.79 22.60
CA PHE A 872 15.48 3.91 22.97
C PHE A 872 15.85 2.97 24.12
N PRO A 873 15.33 3.20 25.35
CA PRO A 873 15.55 2.32 26.49
C PRO A 873 15.13 0.86 26.24
N GLU A 874 14.14 0.65 25.38
CA GLU A 874 13.61 -0.67 24.98
C GLU A 874 14.63 -1.54 24.23
N VAL A 875 15.60 -0.91 23.56
CA VAL A 875 16.67 -1.60 22.82
C VAL A 875 17.77 -2.05 23.77
N ARG A 876 17.99 -1.28 24.85
CA ARG A 876 19.04 -1.53 25.84
C ARG A 876 18.78 -2.78 26.68
N SER A 877 17.52 -3.16 26.87
CA SER A 877 17.11 -4.37 27.57
C SER A 877 16.96 -5.60 26.65
N ASN A 878 17.09 -5.43 25.34
CA ASN A 878 16.87 -6.49 24.38
C ASN A 878 18.12 -7.39 24.26
N PRO A 879 18.00 -8.72 24.40
CA PRO A 879 19.14 -9.64 24.30
C PRO A 879 19.83 -9.60 22.93
N LEU A 880 19.14 -9.11 21.89
CA LEU A 880 19.71 -8.90 20.55
C LEU A 880 20.86 -7.89 20.56
N PHE A 881 20.87 -6.92 21.47
CA PHE A 881 21.97 -5.97 21.63
C PHE A 881 23.28 -6.71 21.96
N SER A 882 23.23 -7.67 22.89
CA SER A 882 24.38 -8.47 23.25
C SER A 882 24.92 -9.30 22.06
N SER A 883 24.02 -9.89 21.27
CA SER A 883 24.40 -10.65 20.08
C SER A 883 25.02 -9.76 18.98
N MET A 884 24.55 -8.53 18.84
CA MET A 884 25.09 -7.53 17.91
C MET A 884 26.52 -7.16 18.31
N VAL A 885 26.73 -6.74 19.56
CA VAL A 885 28.06 -6.32 20.06
C VAL A 885 29.05 -7.49 20.02
N PHE A 886 28.61 -8.71 20.34
CA PHE A 886 29.44 -9.91 20.20
C PHE A 886 29.87 -10.14 18.74
N ALA A 887 28.93 -10.08 17.79
CA ALA A 887 29.24 -10.27 16.38
C ALA A 887 30.16 -9.17 15.83
N TRP A 888 29.91 -7.91 16.21
CA TRP A 888 30.75 -6.77 15.83
C TRP A 888 32.16 -6.91 16.39
N SER A 889 32.30 -7.07 17.70
CA SER A 889 33.62 -7.15 18.33
C SER A 889 34.45 -8.31 17.79
N LEU A 890 33.85 -9.49 17.56
CA LEU A 890 34.58 -10.62 16.99
C LEU A 890 35.01 -10.38 15.53
N THR A 891 34.13 -9.79 14.70
CA THR A 891 34.47 -9.48 13.29
C THR A 891 35.52 -8.37 13.20
N GLU A 892 35.43 -7.36 14.06
CA GLU A 892 36.35 -6.21 14.07
C GLU A 892 37.74 -6.58 14.55
N VAL A 893 37.87 -7.42 15.59
CA VAL A 893 39.17 -7.94 16.03
C VAL A 893 39.88 -8.66 14.88
N ILE A 894 39.18 -9.51 14.13
CA ILE A 894 39.74 -10.21 12.97
C ILE A 894 40.12 -9.21 11.87
N ARG A 895 39.25 -8.23 11.58
CA ARG A 895 39.42 -7.25 10.50
C ARG A 895 40.62 -6.36 10.71
N TYR A 896 40.71 -5.69 11.86
CA TYR A 896 41.80 -4.77 12.17
C TYR A 896 43.13 -5.51 12.37
N SER A 897 43.11 -6.70 12.98
CA SER A 897 44.31 -7.56 13.06
C SER A 897 44.84 -7.87 11.66
N PHE A 898 43.97 -8.28 10.75
CA PHE A 898 44.36 -8.55 9.36
C PHE A 898 44.94 -7.30 8.66
N TYR A 899 44.33 -6.13 8.84
CA TYR A 899 44.85 -4.89 8.27
C TYR A 899 46.20 -4.48 8.84
N ALA A 900 46.40 -4.60 10.16
CA ALA A 900 47.69 -4.33 10.80
C ALA A 900 48.80 -5.24 10.24
N PHE A 901 48.53 -6.55 10.18
CA PHE A 901 49.47 -7.53 9.65
C PHE A 901 49.77 -7.31 8.15
N ASN A 902 48.74 -7.01 7.36
CA ASN A 902 48.89 -6.73 5.93
C ASN A 902 49.73 -5.46 5.67
N LEU A 903 49.59 -4.43 6.51
CA LEU A 903 50.45 -3.23 6.46
C LEU A 903 51.91 -3.56 6.83
N VAL A 904 52.14 -4.43 7.81
CA VAL A 904 53.48 -4.90 8.20
C VAL A 904 54.08 -5.85 7.14
N GLY A 905 53.29 -6.30 6.16
CA GLY A 905 53.74 -7.20 5.08
C GLY A 905 53.77 -8.67 5.47
N LYS A 906 53.15 -9.05 6.60
CA LYS A 906 52.97 -10.44 7.03
C LYS A 906 51.51 -10.81 6.86
N ASN A 907 51.17 -11.84 6.10
CA ASN A 907 49.77 -12.25 5.93
C ASN A 907 49.56 -13.68 6.47
N PRO A 908 49.34 -13.84 7.79
CA PRO A 908 49.12 -15.16 8.38
C PRO A 908 47.85 -15.81 7.81
N TYR A 909 48.00 -17.04 7.29
CA TYR A 909 46.91 -17.78 6.64
C TYR A 909 45.69 -17.96 7.54
N VAL A 910 45.89 -18.14 8.85
CA VAL A 910 44.81 -18.31 9.82
C VAL A 910 43.89 -17.08 9.87
N LEU A 911 44.45 -15.87 9.89
CA LEU A 911 43.65 -14.63 9.89
C LEU A 911 42.94 -14.41 8.55
N LEU A 912 43.60 -14.75 7.45
CA LEU A 912 42.99 -14.72 6.12
C LEU A 912 41.81 -15.70 6.04
N TYR A 913 42.00 -16.94 6.52
CA TYR A 913 40.95 -17.96 6.55
C TYR A 913 39.77 -17.54 7.43
N LEU A 914 40.04 -17.05 8.64
CA LEU A 914 39.00 -16.58 9.57
C LEU A 914 38.21 -15.43 8.94
N ARG A 915 38.88 -14.41 8.41
CA ARG A 915 38.22 -13.26 7.75
C ARG A 915 37.24 -13.68 6.66
N TYR A 916 37.64 -14.65 5.82
CA TYR A 916 36.82 -15.11 4.70
C TYR A 916 35.92 -16.31 5.04
N THR A 917 35.80 -16.72 6.30
CA THR A 917 34.95 -17.87 6.69
C THR A 917 34.01 -17.55 7.84
N THR A 918 34.41 -16.71 8.80
CA THR A 918 33.56 -16.37 9.96
C THR A 918 32.31 -15.58 9.58
N PHE A 919 32.29 -14.95 8.40
CA PHE A 919 31.11 -14.24 7.89
C PHE A 919 29.90 -15.17 7.71
N TYR A 920 30.07 -16.48 7.50
CA TYR A 920 28.94 -17.42 7.39
C TYR A 920 28.02 -17.40 8.63
N ILE A 921 28.60 -17.19 9.82
CA ILE A 921 27.86 -17.17 11.09
C ILE A 921 27.69 -15.74 11.59
N LEU A 922 28.78 -14.97 11.62
CA LEU A 922 28.78 -13.63 12.22
C LEU A 922 28.01 -12.61 11.39
N TYR A 923 27.96 -12.78 10.06
CA TYR A 923 27.25 -11.84 9.20
C TYR A 923 25.74 -11.97 9.41
N PRO A 924 25.08 -13.13 9.27
CA PRO A 924 23.66 -13.25 9.60
C PRO A 924 23.36 -12.90 11.05
N LEU A 925 24.22 -13.27 12.01
CA LEU A 925 24.01 -12.99 13.43
C LEU A 925 24.03 -11.49 13.73
N GLY A 926 25.13 -10.81 13.40
CA GLY A 926 25.29 -9.39 13.67
C GLY A 926 24.27 -8.59 12.90
N ALA A 927 24.16 -8.85 11.61
CA ALA A 927 23.23 -8.15 10.77
C ALA A 927 21.78 -8.35 11.29
N SER A 928 21.29 -9.59 11.44
CA SER A 928 19.88 -9.79 11.84
C SER A 928 19.56 -9.15 13.19
N SER A 929 20.52 -9.17 14.12
CA SER A 929 20.36 -8.48 15.39
C SER A 929 20.18 -6.97 15.24
N GLU A 930 20.90 -6.30 14.32
CA GLU A 930 20.70 -4.88 14.00
C GLU A 930 19.28 -4.61 13.46
N ALA A 931 18.83 -5.43 12.51
CA ALA A 931 17.52 -5.29 11.89
C ALA A 931 16.40 -5.44 12.93
N PHE A 932 16.49 -6.46 13.78
CA PHE A 932 15.49 -6.70 14.81
C PHE A 932 15.56 -5.69 15.96
N LEU A 933 16.73 -5.08 16.23
CA LEU A 933 16.84 -3.95 17.17
C LEU A 933 16.15 -2.70 16.60
N ILE A 934 16.32 -2.39 15.30
CA ILE A 934 15.58 -1.30 14.63
C ILE A 934 14.08 -1.58 14.67
N TYR A 935 13.65 -2.81 14.36
CA TYR A 935 12.24 -3.21 14.43
C TYR A 935 11.66 -3.13 15.84
N ALA A 936 12.46 -3.45 16.87
CA ALA A 936 12.03 -3.32 18.26
C ALA A 936 11.66 -1.88 18.64
N THR A 937 12.23 -0.88 17.96
CA THR A 937 11.90 0.54 18.19
C THR A 937 10.64 1.05 17.49
N LEU A 938 9.98 0.22 16.67
CA LEU A 938 8.75 0.61 15.98
C LEU A 938 7.54 0.54 16.94
N PRO A 939 6.61 1.52 16.84
CA PRO A 939 5.43 1.59 17.70
C PRO A 939 4.59 0.30 17.63
N LYS A 940 3.92 -0.04 18.74
CA LYS A 940 3.15 -1.28 18.90
C LYS A 940 1.91 -1.35 17.99
N SER A 941 1.45 -0.21 17.48
CA SER A 941 0.33 -0.08 16.56
C SER A 941 0.73 -0.55 15.16
N SER A 942 0.25 -1.73 14.74
CA SER A 942 0.23 -2.27 13.36
C SER A 942 1.55 -2.12 12.56
N PRO A 943 2.41 -3.16 12.46
CA PRO A 943 3.74 -3.07 11.84
C PRO A 943 3.74 -2.89 10.31
N ILE A 944 2.58 -2.98 9.67
CA ILE A 944 2.42 -2.71 8.24
C ILE A 944 1.43 -1.55 8.16
N PRO A 945 1.86 -0.33 7.82
CA PRO A 945 0.92 0.74 7.56
C PRO A 945 0.15 0.32 6.31
N GLY A 946 -1.08 -0.16 6.51
CA GLY A 946 -2.06 -0.12 5.43
C GLY A 946 -2.11 1.32 4.91
N TRP A 947 -2.45 1.50 3.64
CA TRP A 947 -2.63 2.82 3.02
C TRP A 947 -3.42 3.81 3.91
N LEU A 948 -4.36 3.29 4.71
CA LEU A 948 -5.11 4.02 5.75
C LEU A 948 -4.25 4.62 6.88
N SER A 949 -3.25 3.90 7.38
CA SER A 949 -2.41 4.33 8.52
C SER A 949 -1.44 5.46 8.14
N TRP A 950 -1.03 5.51 6.86
CA TRP A 950 -0.29 6.63 6.28
C TRP A 950 -1.11 7.93 6.26
N LEU A 951 -2.40 7.81 5.92
CA LEU A 951 -3.37 8.93 5.93
C LEU A 951 -3.74 9.41 7.35
N GLN A 952 -3.66 8.54 8.36
CA GLN A 952 -4.02 8.84 9.75
C GLN A 952 -2.88 9.44 10.59
N GLY A 953 -1.66 9.58 10.05
CA GLY A 953 -0.56 10.25 10.75
C GLY A 953 -0.08 9.55 12.03
N MET A 954 -0.32 8.24 12.18
CA MET A 954 -0.06 7.49 13.41
C MET A 954 1.44 7.29 13.72
N TRP A 955 2.30 7.43 12.71
CA TRP A 955 3.74 7.19 12.80
C TRP A 955 4.49 8.52 12.60
N LYS A 956 5.49 8.79 13.43
CA LYS A 956 6.36 9.95 13.23
C LYS A 956 7.19 9.74 11.96
N PRO A 957 7.68 10.82 11.30
CA PRO A 957 8.59 10.68 10.16
C PRO A 957 9.81 9.78 10.46
N ALA A 958 10.31 9.82 11.69
CA ALA A 958 11.39 8.96 12.17
C ALA A 958 11.00 7.45 12.21
N ASP A 959 9.73 7.12 12.46
CA ASP A 959 9.25 5.73 12.49
C ASP A 959 9.19 5.15 11.08
N TYR A 960 8.72 5.95 10.11
CA TYR A 960 8.74 5.58 8.70
C TYR A 960 10.15 5.38 8.17
N ILE A 961 11.10 6.24 8.55
CA ILE A 961 12.52 6.08 8.17
C ILE A 961 13.07 4.75 8.72
N ARG A 962 12.79 4.43 10.00
CA ARG A 962 13.26 3.18 10.63
C ARG A 962 12.61 1.93 10.04
N ALA A 963 11.33 1.98 9.71
CA ALA A 963 10.64 0.87 9.04
C ALA A 963 11.12 0.68 7.61
N THR A 964 11.36 1.77 6.88
CA THR A 964 11.96 1.73 5.54
C THR A 964 13.37 1.15 5.59
N LEU A 965 14.17 1.56 6.57
CA LEU A 965 15.48 0.98 6.83
C LEU A 965 15.36 -0.53 7.06
N PHE A 966 14.47 -0.99 7.95
CA PHE A 966 14.23 -2.42 8.18
C PHE A 966 13.83 -3.19 6.91
N GLY A 967 13.00 -2.60 6.04
CA GLY A 967 12.59 -3.21 4.77
C GLY A 967 13.74 -3.34 3.76
N ILE A 968 14.54 -2.29 3.58
CA ILE A 968 15.70 -2.27 2.67
C ILE A 968 16.81 -3.21 3.15
N TRP A 969 16.84 -3.47 4.45
CA TRP A 969 17.91 -4.19 5.10
C TRP A 969 17.99 -5.68 4.67
N TRP A 970 16.87 -6.34 4.40
CA TRP A 970 16.84 -7.76 3.97
C TRP A 970 17.43 -7.99 2.55
N PRO A 971 17.03 -7.23 1.51
CA PRO A 971 17.72 -7.26 0.22
C PRO A 971 19.21 -6.92 0.33
N GLY A 972 19.56 -5.92 1.15
CA GLY A 972 20.95 -5.52 1.39
C GLY A 972 21.80 -6.65 1.98
N LEU A 973 21.26 -7.38 2.98
CA LEU A 973 21.90 -8.55 3.55
C LEU A 973 22.16 -9.61 2.48
N TYR A 974 21.16 -9.93 1.65
CA TYR A 974 21.29 -10.97 0.63
C TYR A 974 22.40 -10.63 -0.40
N ILE A 975 22.41 -9.41 -0.92
CA ILE A 975 23.38 -8.96 -1.93
C ILE A 975 24.80 -8.96 -1.34
N MET A 976 24.99 -8.40 -0.15
CA MET A 976 26.32 -8.35 0.47
C MET A 976 26.81 -9.72 0.92
N TYR A 977 25.92 -10.59 1.40
CA TYR A 977 26.27 -11.95 1.81
C TYR A 977 26.70 -12.82 0.62
N THR A 978 25.94 -12.79 -0.47
CA THR A 978 26.30 -13.49 -1.72
C THR A 978 27.62 -12.95 -2.29
N TYR A 979 27.82 -11.63 -2.23
CA TYR A 979 29.09 -11.01 -2.60
C TYR A 979 30.28 -11.52 -1.77
N MET A 980 30.14 -11.69 -0.44
CA MET A 980 31.19 -12.27 0.41
C MET A 980 31.51 -13.73 0.05
N ILE A 981 30.51 -14.52 -0.34
CA ILE A 981 30.73 -15.89 -0.83
C ILE A 981 31.58 -15.88 -2.11
N VAL A 982 31.29 -14.96 -3.04
CA VAL A 982 32.07 -14.79 -4.27
C VAL A 982 33.51 -14.37 -3.93
N GLN A 983 33.69 -13.42 -3.01
CA GLN A 983 35.03 -13.00 -2.58
C GLN A 983 35.83 -14.15 -1.95
N ARG A 984 35.19 -14.95 -1.10
CA ARG A 984 35.82 -16.15 -0.51
C ARG A 984 36.29 -17.10 -1.59
N ARG A 985 35.43 -17.45 -2.57
CA ARG A 985 35.81 -18.33 -3.69
C ARG A 985 36.97 -17.74 -4.49
N LYS A 986 37.02 -16.43 -4.68
CA LYS A 986 38.10 -15.77 -5.42
C LYS A 986 39.45 -15.79 -4.68
N VAL A 987 39.45 -15.64 -3.36
CA VAL A 987 40.68 -15.55 -2.55
C VAL A 987 41.16 -16.92 -2.07
N LEU A 988 40.24 -17.80 -1.63
CA LEU A 988 40.56 -19.13 -1.10
C LEU A 988 40.40 -20.26 -2.12
N GLY A 989 39.62 -20.05 -3.19
CA GLY A 989 39.31 -21.07 -4.20
C GLY A 989 40.27 -21.10 -5.40
N GLN A 990 41.33 -20.27 -5.41
CA GLN A 990 42.44 -20.49 -6.34
C GLN A 990 43.23 -21.70 -5.85
N GLY A 991 42.98 -22.86 -6.44
CA GLY A 991 43.83 -24.04 -6.29
C GLY A 991 45.29 -23.73 -6.67
N PRO A 992 46.25 -24.58 -6.30
CA PRO A 992 47.67 -24.32 -6.54
C PRO A 992 47.85 -24.06 -8.03
N LYS A 993 48.37 -22.88 -8.39
CA LYS A 993 48.84 -22.62 -9.76
C LYS A 993 49.89 -23.67 -10.03
N THR A 994 49.57 -24.67 -10.85
CA THR A 994 50.54 -25.56 -11.46
C THR A 994 51.58 -24.66 -12.11
N LEU A 995 52.78 -24.67 -11.54
CA LEU A 995 53.97 -24.08 -12.14
C LEU A 995 54.06 -24.64 -13.55
N LYS A 996 53.79 -23.80 -14.56
CA LYS A 996 54.28 -24.07 -15.90
C LYS A 996 55.80 -23.98 -15.82
N THR A 997 56.43 -25.14 -15.69
CA THR A 997 57.83 -25.34 -16.04
C THR A 997 57.98 -24.94 -17.51
N ASN A 998 58.70 -23.84 -17.75
CA ASN A 998 59.48 -23.69 -18.97
C ASN A 998 60.80 -24.45 -18.79
#